data_AF-A0A3S0MM38-F1
#
_entry.id   AF-A0A3S0MM38-F1
#
_cell.length_a   1.000
_cell.length_b   1.000
_cell.length_c   1.000
_cell.angle_alpha   90.00
_cell.angle_beta   90.00
_cell.angle_gamma   90.00
#
_symmetry.space_group_name_H-M   'P 1'
#
loop_
_entity.id
_entity.type
_entity.pdbx_description
1 polymer ?
#
loop_
_entity_poly.entity_id
_entity_poly.type
_entity_poly.pdbx_seq_one_letter_code
_entity_poly.pdbx_strand_id
1 'polypeptide(L)'
;MNIEDHPTVKRMRATAGARIEIEERGIDADWLRRLAMECGADDAGLVEIKRPALDSQRDELLHHYPWTKTLLSFVVRMNREPIRSPARSVANIEFHHSGLEVDEVGRRLVQRLEAKGIRAVSPAMGFPMEMYQFPSAIWIVSHKPVAVAAGLGHMGIHRNLIHPKFGNFVLLGTVLIGAEATEYAAPLDYNPCLECRLCVTACPVGAIAPDGGFNFSACFTHNYREFMGGFTDWVEQIADSKNALDYRSRMSEPETASMWQSLSHGANYKAAYCMAVCPAGEDVIGTYLADRARHIQEIVKPLQQKEEPVYVVKGSDAEAYAKKRWKNKTVKTVGNALRPRSIDAMLQLLPVAFQPNQARDLRATYHFEFTGAEQRKATIDIHDGVIRVHEGHVGSADLRVTADSLTWLGFLAREHSLVWALLRRKIRVGGSPKLLLAFGRCFPSPAVRHDPTPVPPVASRLRPNTAPYRQNDAATGKIKWSGALRLAEIIEVAQNIKTFRLAEPVGGRIPFEFLPGQFLTFAIEPFGIPTKRSYTIASSPTRRDSIEITVKRETDGLVSRWLHDAATPGDLLEVVAPNGTFTFTGEEEQSIVLIGGGVGVTPLMSVTRYLTDTSWPGDIQLLLSFRNPREYPFQEEIAALRARNSRLRVVATMSDPNVEAWTGARGRIDKAFLASAVPNIAAQRVHLCGPLAMMSAVMAALLELGVPPERIKKEAFGTETRDPTHKAATGRIVGRVTFQMSQVSAPIAENDTILGVADQAHVFIDNACRSGTCGACRVKLLSGKVRMPVEDSLSQEEKARGYILACQALAESDVVVES
;
A
#
# COMPACT_ATOMS: atom_id res chain seq x y z
N MET A 1 1.71 27.01 -58.55
CA MET A 1 0.59 26.06 -58.72
C MET A 1 -0.63 26.69 -58.09
N ASN A 2 -1.73 26.86 -58.82
CA ASN A 2 -2.98 27.37 -58.27
C ASN A 2 -3.47 26.39 -57.19
N ILE A 3 -4.00 26.87 -56.06
CA ILE A 3 -4.56 26.02 -55.00
C ILE A 3 -5.62 25.05 -55.56
N GLU A 4 -6.34 25.51 -56.57
CA GLU A 4 -7.35 24.77 -57.33
C GLU A 4 -6.77 23.56 -58.08
N ASP A 5 -5.49 23.62 -58.44
CA ASP A 5 -4.78 22.56 -59.17
C ASP A 5 -4.04 21.58 -58.28
N HIS A 6 -3.97 21.86 -56.97
CA HIS A 6 -3.27 20.99 -56.03
C HIS A 6 -3.99 19.62 -55.96
N PRO A 7 -3.27 18.49 -56.14
CA PRO A 7 -3.88 17.14 -56.17
C PRO A 7 -4.74 16.83 -54.94
N THR A 8 -4.31 17.28 -53.75
CA THR A 8 -5.10 17.13 -52.51
C THR A 8 -6.41 17.91 -52.55
N VAL A 9 -6.45 19.11 -53.14
CA VAL A 9 -7.64 19.96 -53.24
C VAL A 9 -8.64 19.35 -54.22
N LYS A 10 -8.17 18.90 -55.40
CA LYS A 10 -8.99 18.17 -56.38
C LYS A 10 -9.58 16.89 -55.77
N ARG A 11 -8.77 16.10 -55.06
CA ARG A 11 -9.22 14.89 -54.35
C ARG A 11 -10.24 15.21 -53.27
N MET A 12 -10.02 16.28 -52.49
CA MET A 12 -10.94 16.65 -51.41
C MET A 12 -12.30 17.13 -51.90
N ARG A 13 -12.35 17.85 -53.03
CA ARG A 13 -13.61 18.26 -53.64
C ARG A 13 -14.44 17.09 -54.17
N ALA A 14 -13.79 16.04 -54.68
CA ALA A 14 -14.49 14.81 -55.05
C ALA A 14 -15.15 14.13 -53.84
N THR A 15 -14.56 14.23 -52.65
CA THR A 15 -15.12 13.69 -51.39
C THR A 15 -16.16 14.62 -50.74
N ALA A 16 -16.19 15.91 -51.11
CA ALA A 16 -17.13 16.89 -50.53
C ALA A 16 -18.59 16.58 -50.85
N GLY A 17 -18.89 15.93 -51.99
CA GLY A 17 -20.26 15.54 -52.34
C GLY A 17 -20.91 14.60 -51.31
N ALA A 18 -20.15 13.62 -50.80
CA ALA A 18 -20.64 12.70 -49.77
C ALA A 18 -20.89 13.39 -48.40
N ARG A 19 -20.19 14.50 -48.10
CA ARG A 19 -20.45 15.30 -46.89
C ARG A 19 -21.76 16.09 -47.00
N ILE A 20 -22.02 16.69 -48.16
CA ILE A 20 -23.25 17.46 -48.42
C ILE A 20 -24.49 16.56 -48.31
N GLU A 21 -24.44 15.32 -48.83
CA GLU A 21 -25.55 14.37 -48.70
C GLU A 21 -25.89 14.00 -47.24
N ILE A 22 -24.87 13.88 -46.36
CA ILE A 22 -25.07 13.63 -44.92
C ILE A 22 -25.70 14.85 -44.24
N GLU A 23 -25.31 16.07 -44.63
CA GLU A 23 -25.91 17.30 -44.09
C GLU A 23 -27.39 17.45 -44.46
N GLU A 24 -27.79 17.03 -45.67
CA GLU A 24 -29.18 17.14 -46.14
C GLU A 24 -30.10 16.05 -45.58
N ARG A 25 -29.60 14.82 -45.38
CA ARG A 25 -30.43 13.67 -44.94
C ARG A 25 -30.33 13.35 -43.45
N GLY A 26 -29.35 13.92 -42.75
CA GLY A 26 -28.98 13.50 -41.40
C GLY A 26 -28.28 12.14 -41.37
N ILE A 27 -27.65 11.83 -40.24
CA ILE A 27 -26.98 10.54 -40.00
C ILE A 27 -28.02 9.53 -39.52
N ASP A 28 -27.99 8.32 -40.08
CA ASP A 28 -28.85 7.22 -39.64
C ASP A 28 -28.65 6.92 -38.13
N ALA A 29 -29.71 7.10 -37.35
CA ALA A 29 -29.71 6.94 -35.90
C ALA A 29 -29.38 5.51 -35.47
N ASP A 30 -29.93 4.52 -36.17
CA ASP A 30 -29.67 3.10 -35.91
C ASP A 30 -28.21 2.73 -36.17
N TRP A 31 -27.61 3.29 -37.22
CA TRP A 31 -26.19 3.14 -37.50
C TRP A 31 -25.33 3.76 -36.40
N LEU A 32 -25.66 4.95 -35.89
CA LEU A 32 -24.92 5.56 -34.77
C LEU A 32 -24.99 4.71 -33.50
N ARG A 33 -26.17 4.17 -33.16
CA ARG A 33 -26.34 3.25 -32.03
C ARG A 33 -25.48 2.00 -32.21
N ARG A 34 -25.56 1.33 -33.37
CA ARG A 34 -24.72 0.16 -33.67
C ARG A 34 -23.24 0.49 -33.62
N LEU A 35 -22.82 1.64 -34.14
CA LEU A 35 -21.43 2.08 -34.12
C LEU A 35 -20.93 2.26 -32.68
N ALA A 36 -21.75 2.81 -31.77
CA ALA A 36 -21.40 2.92 -30.36
C ALA A 36 -21.14 1.55 -29.74
N MET A 37 -22.01 0.57 -30.03
CA MET A 37 -21.85 -0.81 -29.56
C MET A 37 -20.60 -1.48 -30.15
N GLU A 38 -20.33 -1.30 -31.45
CA GLU A 38 -19.10 -1.78 -32.10
C GLU A 38 -17.84 -1.15 -31.49
N CYS A 39 -17.95 0.09 -31.00
CA CYS A 39 -16.87 0.79 -30.31
C CYS A 39 -16.74 0.38 -28.83
N GLY A 40 -17.62 -0.46 -28.29
CA GLY A 40 -17.54 -1.02 -26.94
C GLY A 40 -18.53 -0.43 -25.93
N ALA A 41 -19.52 0.37 -26.33
CA ALA A 41 -20.62 0.74 -25.44
C ALA A 41 -21.51 -0.48 -25.13
N ASP A 42 -22.18 -0.48 -23.99
CA ASP A 42 -23.21 -1.46 -23.60
C ASP A 42 -24.64 -1.01 -23.95
N ASP A 43 -24.85 0.31 -24.07
CA ASP A 43 -26.08 0.91 -24.62
C ASP A 43 -25.78 2.34 -25.11
N ALA A 44 -26.60 2.87 -26.01
CA ALA A 44 -26.45 4.23 -26.54
C ALA A 44 -27.76 4.86 -26.99
N GLY A 45 -27.90 6.16 -26.74
CA GLY A 45 -29.07 6.96 -27.05
C GLY A 45 -28.67 8.31 -27.64
N LEU A 46 -29.56 8.86 -28.47
CA LEU A 46 -29.34 10.11 -29.20
C LEU A 46 -30.28 11.18 -28.68
N VAL A 47 -29.77 12.39 -28.51
CA VAL A 47 -30.56 13.58 -28.18
C VAL A 47 -30.12 14.77 -29.02
N GLU A 48 -31.07 15.52 -29.53
CA GLU A 48 -30.84 16.77 -30.24
C GLU A 48 -30.48 17.91 -29.26
N ILE A 49 -29.56 18.77 -29.65
CA ILE A 49 -29.07 19.87 -28.80
C ILE A 49 -30.18 20.82 -28.33
N LYS A 50 -31.27 20.92 -29.10
CA LYS A 50 -32.43 21.78 -28.83
C LYS A 50 -33.41 21.20 -27.81
N ARG A 51 -33.21 19.97 -27.32
CA ARG A 51 -34.11 19.34 -26.34
C ARG A 51 -34.18 20.19 -25.05
N PRO A 52 -35.37 20.56 -24.55
CA PRO A 52 -35.50 21.38 -23.34
C PRO A 52 -34.83 20.78 -22.09
N ALA A 53 -34.74 19.45 -22.01
CA ALA A 53 -34.01 18.76 -20.93
C ALA A 53 -32.51 19.12 -20.85
N LEU A 54 -31.95 19.76 -21.89
CA LEU A 54 -30.56 20.22 -21.94
C LEU A 54 -30.41 21.73 -21.64
N ASP A 55 -31.49 22.47 -21.39
CA ASP A 55 -31.47 23.94 -21.20
C ASP A 55 -30.41 24.39 -20.18
N SER A 56 -30.24 23.65 -19.08
CA SER A 56 -29.31 24.00 -17.99
C SER A 56 -27.83 23.95 -18.36
N GLN A 57 -27.48 23.35 -19.51
CA GLN A 57 -26.09 23.19 -19.96
C GLN A 57 -25.89 23.52 -21.44
N ARG A 58 -26.96 23.81 -22.19
CA ARG A 58 -26.90 24.03 -23.65
C ARG A 58 -25.96 25.19 -24.00
N ASP A 59 -26.09 26.31 -23.29
CA ASP A 59 -25.31 27.51 -23.61
C ASP A 59 -23.82 27.26 -23.42
N GLU A 60 -23.43 26.54 -22.38
CA GLU A 60 -22.04 26.12 -22.15
C GLU A 60 -21.56 25.17 -23.25
N LEU A 61 -22.36 24.18 -23.63
CA LEU A 61 -22.03 23.24 -24.71
C LEU A 61 -21.81 23.96 -26.05
N LEU A 62 -22.69 24.91 -26.38
CA LEU A 62 -22.60 25.69 -27.61
C LEU A 62 -21.51 26.77 -27.55
N HIS A 63 -21.13 27.23 -26.36
CA HIS A 63 -19.98 28.10 -26.18
C HIS A 63 -18.69 27.39 -26.60
N HIS A 64 -18.47 26.16 -26.12
CA HIS A 64 -17.29 25.36 -26.47
C HIS A 64 -17.37 24.73 -27.87
N TYR A 65 -18.57 24.29 -28.28
CA TYR A 65 -18.80 23.58 -29.54
C TYR A 65 -20.05 24.10 -30.27
N PRO A 66 -19.98 25.30 -30.91
CA PRO A 66 -21.14 25.97 -31.53
C PRO A 66 -21.83 25.19 -32.67
N TRP A 67 -21.13 24.20 -33.22
CA TRP A 67 -21.55 23.38 -34.35
C TRP A 67 -22.32 22.12 -33.92
N THR A 68 -22.44 21.87 -32.62
CA THR A 68 -23.10 20.66 -32.09
C THR A 68 -24.57 20.65 -32.47
N LYS A 69 -25.03 19.55 -33.08
CA LYS A 69 -26.45 19.32 -33.41
C LYS A 69 -27.02 18.12 -32.67
N THR A 70 -26.22 17.07 -32.52
CA THR A 70 -26.62 15.79 -31.90
C THR A 70 -25.65 15.43 -30.79
N LEU A 71 -26.16 14.90 -29.68
CA LEU A 71 -25.39 14.29 -28.61
C LEU A 71 -25.68 12.79 -28.60
N LEU A 72 -24.65 11.97 -28.79
CA LEU A 72 -24.70 10.53 -28.63
C LEU A 72 -24.24 10.19 -27.21
N SER A 73 -25.19 9.93 -26.31
CA SER A 73 -24.87 9.42 -24.98
C SER A 73 -24.71 7.92 -25.03
N PHE A 74 -23.76 7.38 -24.29
CA PHE A 74 -23.54 5.94 -24.22
C PHE A 74 -23.20 5.50 -22.80
N VAL A 75 -23.42 4.22 -22.54
CA VAL A 75 -23.24 3.55 -21.26
C VAL A 75 -22.11 2.55 -21.37
N VAL A 76 -21.25 2.51 -20.35
CA VAL A 76 -20.35 1.38 -20.07
C VAL A 76 -20.76 0.79 -18.73
N ARG A 77 -21.00 -0.51 -18.70
CA ARG A 77 -21.42 -1.22 -17.49
C ARG A 77 -20.21 -1.52 -16.61
N MET A 78 -20.38 -1.29 -15.32
CA MET A 78 -19.41 -1.69 -14.31
C MET A 78 -19.71 -3.09 -13.78
N ASN A 79 -18.67 -3.81 -13.39
CA ASN A 79 -18.80 -5.02 -12.61
C ASN A 79 -19.39 -4.70 -11.23
N ARG A 80 -20.50 -5.35 -10.91
CA ARG A 80 -21.32 -5.03 -9.73
C ARG A 80 -20.66 -5.39 -8.39
N GLU A 81 -20.04 -6.56 -8.33
CA GLU A 81 -19.44 -7.08 -7.09
C GLU A 81 -18.24 -6.24 -6.61
N PRO A 82 -17.35 -5.74 -7.49
CA PRO A 82 -16.36 -4.74 -7.11
C PRO A 82 -16.96 -3.50 -6.46
N ILE A 83 -18.03 -2.94 -7.02
CA ILE A 83 -18.72 -1.75 -6.47
C ILE A 83 -19.42 -2.07 -5.14
N ARG A 84 -19.94 -3.29 -4.98
CA ARG A 84 -20.58 -3.77 -3.73
C ARG A 84 -19.58 -4.04 -2.61
N SER A 85 -18.30 -4.18 -2.93
CA SER A 85 -17.27 -4.48 -1.95
C SER A 85 -17.14 -3.38 -0.90
N PRO A 86 -17.08 -3.74 0.41
CA PRO A 86 -16.71 -2.77 1.45
C PRO A 86 -15.25 -2.30 1.32
N ALA A 87 -14.40 -3.06 0.60
CA ALA A 87 -13.02 -2.72 0.33
C ALA A 87 -12.95 -1.63 -0.76
N ARG A 88 -12.56 -0.42 -0.34
CA ARG A 88 -12.54 0.78 -1.22
C ARG A 88 -11.64 0.62 -2.44
N SER A 89 -10.50 -0.05 -2.29
CA SER A 89 -9.56 -0.27 -3.38
C SER A 89 -10.19 -1.03 -4.54
N VAL A 90 -10.98 -2.07 -4.23
CA VAL A 90 -11.66 -2.89 -5.24
C VAL A 90 -12.68 -2.05 -6.04
N ALA A 91 -13.49 -1.25 -5.35
CA ALA A 91 -14.45 -0.36 -6.02
C ALA A 91 -13.77 0.74 -6.85
N ASN A 92 -12.68 1.34 -6.34
CA ASN A 92 -11.97 2.41 -7.07
C ASN A 92 -11.26 1.89 -8.32
N ILE A 93 -10.65 0.70 -8.27
CA ILE A 93 -10.07 0.06 -9.46
C ILE A 93 -11.14 -0.13 -10.55
N GLU A 94 -12.34 -0.59 -10.17
CA GLU A 94 -13.45 -0.74 -11.11
C GLU A 94 -13.88 0.61 -11.73
N PHE A 95 -13.99 1.68 -10.93
CA PHE A 95 -14.27 3.02 -11.43
C PHE A 95 -13.18 3.51 -12.41
N HIS A 96 -11.91 3.24 -12.11
CA HIS A 96 -10.79 3.66 -12.96
C HIS A 96 -10.79 2.90 -14.27
N HIS A 97 -10.90 1.57 -14.24
CA HIS A 97 -10.92 0.74 -15.44
C HIS A 97 -12.11 1.06 -16.34
N SER A 98 -13.32 1.12 -15.77
CA SER A 98 -14.52 1.47 -16.54
C SER A 98 -14.47 2.90 -17.05
N GLY A 99 -13.83 3.83 -16.32
CA GLY A 99 -13.65 5.20 -16.79
C GLY A 99 -12.73 5.31 -17.98
N LEU A 100 -11.60 4.60 -17.94
CA LEU A 100 -10.69 4.48 -19.09
C LEU A 100 -11.41 3.86 -20.30
N GLU A 101 -12.27 2.87 -20.07
CA GLU A 101 -13.08 2.27 -21.12
C GLU A 101 -14.07 3.27 -21.73
N VAL A 102 -14.76 4.10 -20.93
CA VAL A 102 -15.63 5.16 -21.48
C VAL A 102 -14.85 6.12 -22.37
N ASP A 103 -13.70 6.60 -21.91
CA ASP A 103 -12.88 7.54 -22.70
C ASP A 103 -12.37 6.89 -24.00
N GLU A 104 -12.02 5.60 -23.95
CA GLU A 104 -11.58 4.82 -25.11
C GLU A 104 -12.73 4.56 -26.11
N VAL A 105 -13.94 4.26 -25.64
CA VAL A 105 -15.15 4.15 -26.48
C VAL A 105 -15.42 5.48 -27.18
N GLY A 106 -15.40 6.59 -26.43
CA GLY A 106 -15.58 7.94 -26.98
C GLY A 106 -14.53 8.30 -28.04
N ARG A 107 -13.26 7.96 -27.77
CA ARG A 107 -12.15 8.14 -28.72
C ARG A 107 -12.37 7.35 -30.02
N ARG A 108 -12.75 6.08 -29.92
CA ARG A 108 -13.04 5.24 -31.10
C ARG A 108 -14.22 5.77 -31.91
N LEU A 109 -15.30 6.17 -31.24
CA LEU A 109 -16.47 6.78 -31.89
C LEU A 109 -16.07 8.02 -32.71
N VAL A 110 -15.32 8.95 -32.12
CA VAL A 110 -14.85 10.15 -32.82
C VAL A 110 -14.01 9.79 -34.04
N GLN A 111 -13.05 8.86 -33.92
CA GLN A 111 -12.24 8.41 -35.06
C GLN A 111 -13.08 7.83 -36.21
N ARG A 112 -14.11 7.05 -35.88
CA ARG A 112 -14.99 6.42 -36.88
C ARG A 112 -15.91 7.44 -37.55
N LEU A 113 -16.38 8.44 -36.82
CA LEU A 113 -17.16 9.56 -37.36
C LEU A 113 -16.30 10.46 -38.27
N GLU A 114 -15.08 10.81 -37.82
CA GLU A 114 -14.14 11.61 -38.60
C GLU A 114 -13.73 10.92 -39.91
N ALA A 115 -13.55 9.60 -39.89
CA ALA A 115 -13.28 8.81 -41.10
C ALA A 115 -14.43 8.86 -42.13
N LYS A 116 -15.65 9.21 -41.71
CA LYS A 116 -16.81 9.49 -42.56
C LYS A 116 -16.98 10.98 -42.86
N GLY A 117 -16.03 11.81 -42.44
CA GLY A 117 -16.06 13.24 -42.64
C GLY A 117 -17.02 13.98 -41.73
N ILE A 118 -17.53 13.33 -40.67
CA ILE A 118 -18.46 13.91 -39.69
C ILE A 118 -17.65 14.52 -38.55
N ARG A 119 -17.95 15.78 -38.21
CA ARG A 119 -17.31 16.47 -37.08
C ARG A 119 -17.85 15.91 -35.77
N ALA A 120 -16.95 15.47 -34.88
CA ALA A 120 -17.31 14.94 -33.58
C ALA A 120 -16.25 15.27 -32.52
N VAL A 121 -16.64 15.30 -31.24
CA VAL A 121 -15.73 15.39 -30.10
C VAL A 121 -16.27 14.57 -28.94
N SER A 122 -15.37 13.94 -28.18
CA SER A 122 -15.70 13.24 -26.94
C SER A 122 -15.06 14.01 -25.77
N PRO A 123 -15.85 14.76 -24.99
CA PRO A 123 -15.40 15.30 -23.71
C PRO A 123 -15.10 14.18 -22.71
N ALA A 124 -14.30 14.48 -21.68
CA ALA A 124 -13.90 13.50 -20.66
C ALA A 124 -15.12 12.98 -19.88
N MET A 125 -15.16 11.66 -19.62
CA MET A 125 -16.22 10.98 -18.84
C MET A 125 -16.42 11.60 -17.45
N GLY A 126 -15.31 11.99 -16.83
CA GLY A 126 -15.25 12.54 -15.49
C GLY A 126 -13.95 13.31 -15.26
N PHE A 127 -13.67 13.66 -14.01
CA PHE A 127 -12.52 14.49 -13.63
C PHE A 127 -12.54 15.88 -14.26
N PRO A 128 -13.38 16.78 -13.72
CA PRO A 128 -13.47 18.14 -14.23
C PRO A 128 -12.10 18.84 -14.20
N MET A 129 -11.64 19.26 -15.38
CA MET A 129 -10.32 19.88 -15.56
C MET A 129 -10.39 21.42 -15.57
N GLU A 130 -11.58 22.00 -15.79
CA GLU A 130 -11.80 23.44 -15.83
C GLU A 130 -11.92 24.03 -14.40
N MET A 131 -10.99 23.68 -13.52
CA MET A 131 -11.06 23.97 -12.08
C MET A 131 -11.06 25.47 -11.75
N TYR A 132 -10.65 26.34 -12.67
CA TYR A 132 -10.77 27.79 -12.50
C TYR A 132 -12.24 28.26 -12.47
N GLN A 133 -13.18 27.45 -12.98
CA GLN A 133 -14.62 27.73 -12.94
C GLN A 133 -15.29 27.27 -11.64
N PHE A 134 -14.59 26.52 -10.77
CA PHE A 134 -15.15 26.03 -9.52
C PHE A 134 -15.66 27.19 -8.64
N PRO A 135 -16.87 27.09 -8.06
CA PRO A 135 -17.76 25.93 -7.91
C PRO A 135 -18.81 25.73 -9.02
N SER A 136 -18.72 26.46 -10.13
CA SER A 136 -19.64 26.35 -11.29
C SER A 136 -19.33 25.11 -12.15
N ALA A 137 -19.71 25.11 -13.42
CA ALA A 137 -19.51 24.03 -14.38
C ALA A 137 -18.02 23.81 -14.69
N ILE A 138 -17.38 22.98 -13.88
CA ILE A 138 -15.98 22.55 -14.08
C ILE A 138 -15.84 21.42 -15.12
N TRP A 139 -16.97 21.01 -15.73
CA TRP A 139 -17.08 19.98 -16.76
C TRP A 139 -17.71 20.57 -18.02
N ILE A 140 -17.39 19.99 -19.18
CA ILE A 140 -17.96 20.41 -20.47
C ILE A 140 -19.37 19.84 -20.67
N VAL A 141 -19.57 18.55 -20.35
CA VAL A 141 -20.87 17.86 -20.50
C VAL A 141 -21.33 17.35 -19.16
N SER A 142 -22.57 17.66 -18.78
CA SER A 142 -23.27 17.00 -17.69
C SER A 142 -23.89 15.71 -18.22
N HIS A 143 -23.15 14.60 -18.16
CA HIS A 143 -23.56 13.34 -18.80
C HIS A 143 -24.89 12.77 -18.30
N LYS A 144 -25.22 12.93 -17.00
CA LYS A 144 -26.44 12.36 -16.42
C LYS A 144 -27.73 12.94 -17.03
N PRO A 145 -27.94 14.28 -17.12
CA PRO A 145 -29.08 14.84 -17.84
C PRO A 145 -29.15 14.41 -19.31
N VAL A 146 -28.00 14.31 -20.01
CA VAL A 146 -27.98 13.87 -21.41
C VAL A 146 -28.46 12.42 -21.52
N ALA A 147 -27.97 11.52 -20.66
CA ALA A 147 -28.39 10.12 -20.65
C ALA A 147 -29.88 9.94 -20.33
N VAL A 148 -30.44 10.75 -19.41
CA VAL A 148 -31.89 10.78 -19.14
C VAL A 148 -32.66 11.24 -20.38
N ALA A 149 -32.23 12.34 -21.01
CA ALA A 149 -32.86 12.87 -22.22
C ALA A 149 -32.78 11.90 -23.40
N ALA A 150 -31.71 11.10 -23.45
CA ALA A 150 -31.45 10.07 -24.44
C ALA A 150 -32.14 8.73 -24.13
N GLY A 151 -32.97 8.64 -23.09
CA GLY A 151 -33.75 7.44 -22.77
C GLY A 151 -32.95 6.30 -22.11
N LEU A 152 -31.72 6.54 -21.68
CA LEU A 152 -30.83 5.50 -21.13
C LEU A 152 -31.08 5.21 -19.65
N GLY A 153 -31.96 5.97 -18.98
CA GLY A 153 -32.25 5.76 -17.58
C GLY A 153 -32.95 6.94 -16.93
N HIS A 154 -33.20 6.81 -15.63
CA HIS A 154 -33.75 7.89 -14.81
C HIS A 154 -32.87 8.17 -13.60
N MET A 155 -32.93 9.39 -13.08
CA MET A 155 -32.24 9.74 -11.84
C MET A 155 -32.91 9.05 -10.64
N GLY A 156 -32.14 8.26 -9.89
CA GLY A 156 -32.59 7.72 -8.61
C GLY A 156 -32.50 8.76 -7.48
N ILE A 157 -33.14 8.49 -6.33
CA ILE A 157 -33.07 9.37 -5.15
C ILE A 157 -31.62 9.61 -4.66
N HIS A 158 -30.71 8.69 -4.95
CA HIS A 158 -29.28 8.84 -4.67
C HIS A 158 -28.51 9.68 -5.70
N ARG A 159 -29.18 10.29 -6.68
CA ARG A 159 -28.60 11.16 -7.72
C ARG A 159 -27.60 10.47 -8.67
N ASN A 160 -27.73 9.16 -8.85
CA ASN A 160 -27.09 8.44 -9.97
C ASN A 160 -28.15 8.01 -10.96
N LEU A 161 -27.76 7.92 -12.23
CA LEU A 161 -28.60 7.33 -13.27
C LEU A 161 -28.85 5.86 -12.91
N ILE A 162 -30.09 5.41 -13.08
CA ILE A 162 -30.47 4.00 -13.01
C ILE A 162 -30.91 3.60 -14.42
N HIS A 163 -30.11 2.77 -15.05
CA HIS A 163 -30.42 2.12 -16.32
C HIS A 163 -31.47 1.01 -16.11
N PRO A 164 -32.48 0.85 -16.99
CA PRO A 164 -33.50 -0.21 -16.88
C PRO A 164 -32.92 -1.60 -16.71
N LYS A 165 -31.90 -1.92 -17.51
CA LYS A 165 -31.21 -3.21 -17.49
C LYS A 165 -30.09 -3.30 -16.45
N PHE A 166 -29.07 -2.43 -16.56
CA PHE A 166 -27.84 -2.53 -15.76
C PHE A 166 -27.92 -1.89 -14.36
N GLY A 167 -29.02 -1.22 -14.02
CA GLY A 167 -29.14 -0.49 -12.77
C GLY A 167 -28.26 0.75 -12.73
N ASN A 168 -27.76 1.12 -11.55
CA ASN A 168 -26.83 2.25 -11.42
C ASN A 168 -25.35 1.87 -11.53
N PHE A 169 -25.04 0.63 -11.93
CA PHE A 169 -23.69 0.14 -12.14
C PHE A 169 -23.20 0.51 -13.54
N VAL A 170 -23.25 1.80 -13.86
CA VAL A 170 -22.94 2.34 -15.19
C VAL A 170 -22.11 3.61 -15.06
N LEU A 171 -21.19 3.79 -16.01
CA LEU A 171 -20.56 5.07 -16.30
C LEU A 171 -21.05 5.57 -17.66
N LEU A 172 -20.98 6.89 -17.85
CA LEU A 172 -21.63 7.56 -18.96
C LEU A 172 -20.60 8.35 -19.76
N GLY A 173 -20.65 8.22 -21.08
CA GLY A 173 -19.96 9.11 -22.00
C GLY A 173 -20.95 9.84 -22.89
N THR A 174 -20.48 10.91 -23.52
CA THR A 174 -21.26 11.64 -24.53
C THR A 174 -20.34 12.12 -25.64
N VAL A 175 -20.66 11.79 -26.88
CA VAL A 175 -20.01 12.34 -28.07
C VAL A 175 -20.89 13.45 -28.65
N LEU A 176 -20.32 14.64 -28.85
CA LEU A 176 -20.99 15.76 -29.51
C LEU A 176 -20.74 15.66 -31.02
N ILE A 177 -21.79 15.76 -31.83
CA ILE A 177 -21.78 15.49 -33.28
C ILE A 177 -22.33 16.71 -34.04
N GLY A 178 -21.65 17.09 -35.12
CA GLY A 178 -21.97 18.28 -35.93
C GLY A 178 -23.06 18.13 -36.99
N ALA A 179 -23.74 16.98 -37.00
CA ALA A 179 -24.80 16.65 -37.94
C ALA A 179 -26.06 16.21 -37.19
N GLU A 180 -27.22 16.42 -37.80
CA GLU A 180 -28.50 15.93 -37.28
C GLU A 180 -28.58 14.41 -37.44
N ALA A 181 -29.32 13.74 -36.56
CA ALA A 181 -29.64 12.32 -36.71
C ALA A 181 -31.05 12.18 -37.30
N THR A 182 -31.32 11.06 -37.97
CA THR A 182 -32.64 10.77 -38.55
C THR A 182 -33.73 10.57 -37.49
N GLU A 183 -33.35 10.22 -36.25
CA GLU A 183 -34.24 9.98 -35.13
C GLU A 183 -33.53 10.26 -33.79
N TYR A 184 -34.29 10.68 -32.78
CA TYR A 184 -33.82 10.93 -31.41
C TYR A 184 -34.64 10.15 -30.39
N ALA A 185 -34.02 9.79 -29.27
CA ALA A 185 -34.68 9.06 -28.20
C ALA A 185 -35.59 9.97 -27.35
N ALA A 186 -36.52 9.34 -26.63
CA ALA A 186 -37.34 9.97 -25.61
C ALA A 186 -36.88 9.51 -24.21
N PRO A 187 -37.02 10.35 -23.16
CA PRO A 187 -36.87 9.90 -21.80
C PRO A 187 -37.80 8.71 -21.49
N LEU A 188 -37.38 7.85 -20.58
CA LEU A 188 -38.24 6.77 -20.08
C LEU A 188 -39.53 7.37 -19.47
N ASP A 189 -40.65 6.69 -19.72
CA ASP A 189 -41.97 7.04 -19.18
C ASP A 189 -42.16 6.55 -17.73
N TYR A 190 -41.17 5.86 -17.17
CA TYR A 190 -41.13 5.41 -15.79
C TYR A 190 -39.76 5.65 -15.13
N ASN A 191 -39.73 5.64 -13.80
CA ASN A 191 -38.49 5.70 -13.03
C ASN A 191 -38.07 4.28 -12.58
N PRO A 192 -36.91 3.75 -13.01
CA PRO A 192 -36.43 2.43 -12.55
C PRO A 192 -36.09 2.35 -11.06
N CYS A 193 -36.10 3.47 -10.32
CA CYS A 193 -35.89 3.48 -8.88
C CYS A 193 -37.02 2.73 -8.15
N LEU A 194 -36.66 1.75 -7.32
CA LEU A 194 -37.63 0.96 -6.55
C LEU A 194 -38.13 1.63 -5.27
N GLU A 195 -37.66 2.85 -4.96
CA GLU A 195 -37.95 3.56 -3.70
C GLU A 195 -37.68 2.74 -2.42
N CYS A 196 -36.82 1.73 -2.50
CA CYS A 196 -36.50 0.82 -1.39
C CYS A 196 -35.73 1.48 -0.22
N ARG A 197 -35.26 2.72 -0.40
CA ARG A 197 -34.51 3.54 0.58
C ARG A 197 -33.21 2.91 1.10
N LEU A 198 -32.69 1.85 0.48
CA LEU A 198 -31.43 1.23 0.91
C LEU A 198 -30.26 2.23 0.87
N CYS A 199 -30.19 3.06 -0.18
CA CYS A 199 -29.17 4.11 -0.30
C CYS A 199 -29.24 5.17 0.81
N VAL A 200 -30.43 5.50 1.29
CA VAL A 200 -30.65 6.38 2.44
C VAL A 200 -30.10 5.74 3.70
N THR A 201 -30.47 4.48 3.96
CA THR A 201 -30.06 3.77 5.19
C THR A 201 -28.56 3.48 5.25
N ALA A 202 -27.90 3.36 4.10
CA ALA A 202 -26.48 3.07 3.98
C ALA A 202 -25.62 4.34 4.00
N CYS A 203 -26.15 5.51 3.65
CA CYS A 203 -25.38 6.74 3.53
C CYS A 203 -24.65 7.11 4.85
N PRO A 204 -23.30 7.22 4.86
CA PRO A 204 -22.53 7.45 6.08
C PRO A 204 -22.75 8.85 6.66
N VAL A 205 -23.05 9.83 5.82
CA VAL A 205 -23.20 11.25 6.19
C VAL A 205 -24.63 11.76 6.14
N GLY A 206 -25.61 10.91 5.81
CA GLY A 206 -27.01 11.31 5.74
C GLY A 206 -27.30 12.29 4.58
N ALA A 207 -26.51 12.23 3.51
CA ALA A 207 -26.66 13.11 2.36
C ALA A 207 -27.91 12.84 1.51
N ILE A 208 -28.56 11.68 1.67
CA ILE A 208 -29.73 11.28 0.88
C ILE A 208 -30.92 11.19 1.84
N ALA A 209 -31.98 11.95 1.57
CA ALA A 209 -33.19 11.95 2.38
C ALA A 209 -34.26 10.99 1.80
N PRO A 210 -35.17 10.43 2.64
CA PRO A 210 -36.22 9.51 2.21
C PRO A 210 -37.20 10.07 1.18
N ASP A 211 -37.32 11.40 1.11
CA ASP A 211 -38.20 12.17 0.21
C ASP A 211 -37.50 12.58 -1.11
N GLY A 212 -36.25 12.15 -1.33
CA GLY A 212 -35.46 12.52 -2.50
C GLY A 212 -34.62 13.78 -2.35
N GLY A 213 -34.66 14.44 -1.18
CA GLY A 213 -33.73 15.50 -0.82
C GLY A 213 -32.26 15.01 -0.87
N PHE A 214 -31.35 15.89 -1.30
CA PHE A 214 -29.93 15.55 -1.42
C PHE A 214 -29.03 16.68 -0.91
N ASN A 215 -28.23 16.40 0.11
CA ASN A 215 -27.22 17.31 0.63
C ASN A 215 -25.88 17.05 -0.07
N PHE A 216 -25.63 17.80 -1.14
CA PHE A 216 -24.41 17.67 -1.94
C PHE A 216 -23.16 18.01 -1.12
N SER A 217 -23.19 19.05 -0.27
CA SER A 217 -22.04 19.42 0.56
C SER A 217 -21.59 18.26 1.45
N ALA A 218 -22.52 17.59 2.14
CA ALA A 218 -22.21 16.42 2.96
C ALA A 218 -21.61 15.27 2.12
N CYS A 219 -22.22 14.97 0.96
CA CYS A 219 -21.71 13.93 0.05
C CYS A 219 -20.30 14.28 -0.47
N PHE A 220 -20.09 15.51 -0.91
CA PHE A 220 -18.82 16.02 -1.44
C PHE A 220 -17.70 15.95 -0.39
N THR A 221 -17.93 16.48 0.81
CA THR A 221 -16.93 16.50 1.89
C THR A 221 -16.46 15.10 2.26
N HIS A 222 -17.37 14.13 2.30
CA HIS A 222 -16.99 12.76 2.64
C HIS A 222 -16.45 11.98 1.45
N ASN A 223 -17.21 11.94 0.35
CA ASN A 223 -16.92 11.05 -0.77
C ASN A 223 -15.66 11.50 -1.52
N TYR A 224 -15.46 12.81 -1.66
CA TYR A 224 -14.32 13.38 -2.38
C TYR A 224 -13.22 13.82 -1.41
N ARG A 225 -12.99 13.05 -0.34
CA ARG A 225 -11.97 13.42 0.66
C ARG A 225 -10.54 13.28 0.13
N GLU A 226 -10.30 12.36 -0.80
CA GLU A 226 -8.94 12.05 -1.31
C GLU A 226 -8.61 12.83 -2.59
N PHE A 227 -9.51 13.70 -3.07
CA PHE A 227 -9.31 14.52 -4.27
C PHE A 227 -10.20 15.78 -4.24
N MET A 228 -10.12 16.67 -5.24
CA MET A 228 -10.87 17.94 -5.26
C MET A 228 -10.76 18.73 -3.94
N GLY A 229 -11.90 19.01 -3.28
CA GLY A 229 -11.93 19.82 -2.05
C GLY A 229 -11.15 19.20 -0.89
N GLY A 230 -11.03 17.87 -0.86
CA GLY A 230 -10.22 17.19 0.14
C GLY A 230 -8.72 17.44 -0.01
N PHE A 231 -8.23 17.59 -1.25
CA PHE A 231 -6.83 17.91 -1.52
C PHE A 231 -6.50 19.35 -1.09
N THR A 232 -7.37 20.32 -1.40
CA THR A 232 -7.19 21.70 -0.97
C THR A 232 -7.14 21.82 0.56
N ASP A 233 -8.06 21.16 1.27
CA ASP A 233 -8.04 21.09 2.74
C ASP A 233 -6.74 20.49 3.28
N TRP A 234 -6.21 19.45 2.64
CA TRP A 234 -4.94 18.85 3.06
C TRP A 234 -3.74 19.79 2.88
N VAL A 235 -3.67 20.49 1.74
CA VAL A 235 -2.61 21.48 1.48
C VAL A 235 -2.66 22.63 2.50
N GLU A 236 -3.86 23.10 2.85
CA GLU A 236 -4.02 24.12 3.89
C GLU A 236 -3.58 23.61 5.26
N GLN A 237 -3.87 22.35 5.60
CA GLN A 237 -3.37 21.75 6.84
C GLN A 237 -1.85 21.66 6.88
N ILE A 238 -1.18 21.45 5.74
CA ILE A 238 0.28 21.54 5.65
C ILE A 238 0.73 22.98 5.90
N ALA A 239 0.15 23.95 5.20
CA ALA A 239 0.52 25.37 5.29
C ALA A 239 0.29 25.98 6.68
N ASP A 240 -0.79 25.58 7.36
CA ASP A 240 -1.17 26.05 8.70
C ASP A 240 -0.39 25.36 9.83
N SER A 241 0.36 24.29 9.51
CA SER A 241 1.13 23.54 10.51
C SER A 241 2.43 24.26 10.87
N LYS A 242 2.69 24.43 12.16
CA LYS A 242 3.91 25.10 12.64
C LYS A 242 5.18 24.30 12.36
N ASN A 243 5.08 22.98 12.40
CA ASN A 243 6.15 22.02 12.18
C ASN A 243 5.56 20.62 11.95
N ALA A 244 6.42 19.62 11.71
CA ALA A 244 6.00 18.24 11.43
C ALA A 244 5.19 17.59 12.57
N LEU A 245 5.44 17.94 13.84
CA LEU A 245 4.67 17.41 14.98
C LEU A 245 3.24 17.96 15.01
N ASP A 246 3.09 19.27 14.78
CA ASP A 246 1.77 19.92 14.65
C ASP A 246 0.98 19.31 13.48
N TYR A 247 1.63 19.10 12.33
CA TYR A 247 1.02 18.44 11.18
C TYR A 247 0.53 17.01 11.50
N ARG A 248 1.38 16.17 12.09
CA ARG A 248 1.01 14.79 12.46
C ARG A 248 -0.09 14.70 13.51
N SER A 249 -0.29 15.76 14.30
CA SER A 249 -1.41 15.85 15.24
C SER A 249 -2.77 16.14 14.56
N ARG A 250 -2.76 16.69 13.34
CA ARG A 250 -3.94 17.07 12.55
C ARG A 250 -4.28 16.03 11.49
N MET A 251 -3.25 15.53 10.81
CA MET A 251 -3.33 14.53 9.75
C MET A 251 -2.54 13.30 10.12
N SER A 252 -3.22 12.15 10.14
CA SER A 252 -2.54 10.88 10.40
C SER A 252 -1.67 10.47 9.22
N GLU A 253 -0.64 9.67 9.46
CA GLU A 253 0.20 9.11 8.40
C GLU A 253 -0.61 8.32 7.36
N PRO A 254 -1.58 7.46 7.73
CA PRO A 254 -2.44 6.77 6.76
C PRO A 254 -3.27 7.71 5.89
N GLU A 255 -3.73 8.85 6.41
CA GLU A 255 -4.47 9.84 5.61
C GLU A 255 -3.57 10.56 4.62
N THR A 256 -2.35 10.86 5.04
CA THR A 256 -1.31 11.44 4.16
C THR A 256 -0.99 10.47 3.03
N ALA A 257 -0.75 9.19 3.35
CA ALA A 257 -0.47 8.16 2.37
C ALA A 257 -1.66 7.92 1.42
N SER A 258 -2.89 7.90 1.94
CA SER A 258 -4.12 7.77 1.16
C SER A 258 -4.31 8.92 0.16
N MET A 259 -4.00 10.16 0.57
CA MET A 259 -3.99 11.31 -0.34
C MET A 259 -2.95 11.16 -1.45
N TRP A 260 -1.72 10.78 -1.10
CA TRP A 260 -0.66 10.52 -2.09
C TRP A 260 -1.04 9.41 -3.09
N GLN A 261 -1.65 8.32 -2.61
CA GLN A 261 -2.12 7.23 -3.47
C GLN A 261 -3.15 7.72 -4.48
N SER A 262 -4.12 8.52 -4.04
CA SER A 262 -5.13 9.11 -4.92
C SER A 262 -4.55 10.09 -5.95
N LEU A 263 -3.39 10.70 -5.68
CA LEU A 263 -2.71 11.54 -6.66
C LEU A 263 -1.91 10.71 -7.67
N SER A 264 -1.38 9.56 -7.23
CA SER A 264 -0.51 8.72 -8.05
C SER A 264 -1.27 7.74 -8.95
N HIS A 265 -2.48 7.33 -8.56
CA HIS A 265 -3.24 6.26 -9.23
C HIS A 265 -4.64 6.69 -9.71
N GLY A 266 -4.95 7.99 -9.72
CA GLY A 266 -6.28 8.52 -10.07
C GLY A 266 -7.16 8.79 -8.85
N ALA A 267 -8.19 9.64 -8.99
CA ALA A 267 -9.00 10.03 -7.83
C ALA A 267 -9.73 8.84 -7.20
N ASN A 268 -9.66 8.79 -5.88
CA ASN A 268 -10.31 7.80 -5.07
C ASN A 268 -11.57 8.35 -4.38
N TYR A 269 -12.68 7.68 -4.59
CA TYR A 269 -13.93 7.90 -3.87
C TYR A 269 -13.90 7.18 -2.52
N LYS A 270 -14.26 7.87 -1.44
CA LYS A 270 -14.34 7.27 -0.09
C LYS A 270 -15.54 6.34 0.06
N ALA A 271 -16.65 6.60 -0.65
CA ALA A 271 -17.89 5.85 -0.47
C ALA A 271 -18.72 5.75 -1.76
N ALA A 272 -18.97 4.52 -2.21
CA ALA A 272 -19.93 4.20 -3.27
C ALA A 272 -21.22 3.56 -2.72
N TYR A 273 -21.58 3.83 -1.46
CA TYR A 273 -22.56 3.02 -0.72
C TYR A 273 -23.95 3.06 -1.35
N CYS A 274 -24.35 4.22 -1.88
CA CYS A 274 -25.63 4.35 -2.55
C CYS A 274 -25.70 3.57 -3.87
N MET A 275 -24.57 3.36 -4.53
CA MET A 275 -24.44 2.53 -5.73
C MET A 275 -24.47 1.05 -5.35
N ALA A 276 -23.57 0.66 -4.45
CA ALA A 276 -23.43 -0.71 -3.95
C ALA A 276 -24.76 -1.36 -3.53
N VAL A 277 -25.55 -0.67 -2.72
CA VAL A 277 -26.79 -1.24 -2.16
C VAL A 277 -27.98 -1.25 -3.11
N CYS A 278 -27.87 -0.58 -4.27
CA CYS A 278 -28.98 -0.43 -5.20
C CYS A 278 -29.33 -1.78 -5.84
N PRO A 279 -30.58 -2.26 -5.70
CA PRO A 279 -31.02 -3.48 -6.35
C PRO A 279 -31.75 -3.21 -7.68
N ALA A 280 -31.89 -1.95 -8.10
CA ALA A 280 -32.62 -1.62 -9.33
C ALA A 280 -31.85 -2.05 -10.58
N GLY A 281 -32.59 -2.40 -11.63
CA GLY A 281 -32.07 -2.92 -12.91
C GLY A 281 -32.45 -4.38 -13.13
N GLU A 282 -32.90 -4.75 -14.33
CA GLU A 282 -33.29 -6.13 -14.69
C GLU A 282 -32.19 -7.16 -14.37
N ASP A 283 -30.93 -6.83 -14.70
CA ASP A 283 -29.80 -7.71 -14.45
C ASP A 283 -29.46 -7.80 -12.94
N VAL A 284 -29.96 -6.85 -12.13
CA VAL A 284 -29.57 -6.63 -10.73
C VAL A 284 -30.62 -7.13 -9.74
N ILE A 285 -31.89 -6.93 -10.05
CA ILE A 285 -33.01 -7.03 -9.11
C ILE A 285 -33.33 -8.47 -8.69
N GLY A 286 -32.93 -9.47 -9.49
CA GLY A 286 -33.27 -10.88 -9.27
C GLY A 286 -32.87 -11.40 -7.88
N THR A 287 -31.66 -11.10 -7.40
CA THR A 287 -31.21 -11.55 -6.07
C THR A 287 -31.97 -10.86 -4.94
N TYR A 288 -32.33 -9.58 -5.12
CA TYR A 288 -33.11 -8.82 -4.15
C TYR A 288 -34.55 -9.33 -4.05
N LEU A 289 -35.17 -9.70 -5.17
CA LEU A 289 -36.53 -10.28 -5.16
C LEU A 289 -36.55 -11.69 -4.59
N ALA A 290 -35.52 -12.49 -4.87
CA ALA A 290 -35.39 -13.84 -4.35
C ALA A 290 -35.26 -13.84 -2.81
N ASP A 291 -34.41 -12.97 -2.26
CA ASP A 291 -34.22 -12.87 -0.82
C ASP A 291 -33.77 -11.46 -0.38
N ARG A 292 -34.74 -10.65 0.03
CA ARG A 292 -34.50 -9.29 0.53
C ARG A 292 -33.67 -9.27 1.81
N ALA A 293 -33.86 -10.24 2.70
CA ALA A 293 -33.16 -10.31 3.97
C ALA A 293 -31.67 -10.62 3.74
N ARG A 294 -31.39 -11.55 2.82
CA ARG A 294 -30.04 -11.86 2.37
C ARG A 294 -29.37 -10.67 1.71
N HIS A 295 -30.04 -9.93 0.81
CA HIS A 295 -29.45 -8.71 0.22
C HIS A 295 -29.08 -7.67 1.29
N ILE A 296 -29.93 -7.49 2.30
CA ILE A 296 -29.61 -6.61 3.43
C ILE A 296 -28.38 -7.14 4.19
N GLN A 297 -28.32 -8.44 4.46
CA GLN A 297 -27.26 -9.04 5.26
C GLN A 297 -25.90 -9.08 4.53
N GLU A 298 -25.89 -9.35 3.23
CA GLU A 298 -24.67 -9.52 2.43
C GLU A 298 -24.15 -8.22 1.83
N ILE A 299 -25.04 -7.26 1.49
CA ILE A 299 -24.65 -6.02 0.80
C ILE A 299 -24.75 -4.80 1.72
N VAL A 300 -25.89 -4.62 2.39
CA VAL A 300 -26.15 -3.39 3.15
C VAL A 300 -25.41 -3.39 4.49
N LYS A 301 -25.52 -4.47 5.26
CA LYS A 301 -24.94 -4.58 6.61
C LYS A 301 -23.42 -4.44 6.63
N PRO A 302 -22.64 -5.03 5.70
CA PRO A 302 -21.18 -4.87 5.72
C PRO A 302 -20.74 -3.42 5.55
N LEU A 303 -21.41 -2.65 4.69
CA LEU A 303 -21.13 -1.21 4.50
C LEU A 303 -21.48 -0.39 5.76
N GLN A 304 -22.59 -0.72 6.42
CA GLN A 304 -23.00 -0.10 7.69
C GLN A 304 -22.02 -0.43 8.84
N GLN A 305 -21.57 -1.69 8.92
CA GLN A 305 -20.70 -2.21 9.98
C GLN A 305 -19.21 -1.93 9.76
N LYS A 306 -18.81 -1.48 8.56
CA LYS A 306 -17.44 -1.08 8.28
C LYS A 306 -16.96 0.02 9.22
N GLU A 307 -15.84 -0.23 9.90
CA GLU A 307 -15.13 0.75 10.71
C GLU A 307 -14.28 1.63 9.81
N GLU A 308 -14.53 2.94 9.83
CA GLU A 308 -13.85 3.91 8.98
C GLU A 308 -14.02 5.34 9.51
N PRO A 309 -13.12 6.27 9.13
CA PRO A 309 -13.35 7.68 9.34
C PRO A 309 -14.47 8.20 8.44
N VAL A 310 -15.41 8.95 9.04
CA VAL A 310 -16.46 9.71 8.36
C VAL A 310 -16.14 11.19 8.48
N TYR A 311 -15.82 11.79 7.33
CA TYR A 311 -15.39 13.17 7.21
C TYR A 311 -16.59 14.10 7.09
N VAL A 312 -16.67 15.09 7.97
CA VAL A 312 -17.78 16.06 8.05
C VAL A 312 -17.25 17.45 8.35
N VAL A 313 -18.01 18.49 8.02
CA VAL A 313 -17.69 19.85 8.48
C VAL A 313 -18.22 20.04 9.90
N LYS A 314 -17.45 20.73 10.76
CA LYS A 314 -17.84 21.01 12.14
C LYS A 314 -19.13 21.83 12.21
N GLY A 315 -20.07 21.41 13.05
CA GLY A 315 -21.39 22.00 13.23
C GLY A 315 -22.41 21.67 12.14
N SER A 316 -22.09 20.78 11.20
CA SER A 316 -23.00 20.40 10.11
C SER A 316 -24.06 19.37 10.54
N ASP A 317 -25.15 19.29 9.79
CA ASP A 317 -26.15 18.23 9.92
C ASP A 317 -25.53 16.83 9.72
N ALA A 318 -24.53 16.73 8.84
CA ALA A 318 -23.80 15.50 8.60
C ALA A 318 -23.01 15.04 9.84
N GLU A 319 -22.41 15.96 10.60
CA GLU A 319 -21.75 15.63 11.86
C GLU A 319 -22.74 15.09 12.88
N ALA A 320 -23.87 15.78 13.09
CA ALA A 320 -24.91 15.36 14.01
C ALA A 320 -25.50 13.99 13.61
N TYR A 321 -25.76 13.79 12.32
CA TYR A 321 -26.23 12.52 11.77
C TYR A 321 -25.22 11.40 12.03
N ALA A 322 -23.95 11.60 11.66
CA ALA A 322 -22.93 10.57 11.74
C ALA A 322 -22.68 10.14 13.20
N LYS A 323 -22.58 11.11 14.13
CA LYS A 323 -22.42 10.83 15.57
C LYS A 323 -23.60 10.06 16.16
N LYS A 324 -24.82 10.39 15.75
CA LYS A 324 -26.04 9.72 16.22
C LYS A 324 -26.21 8.32 15.63
N ARG A 325 -25.91 8.18 14.33
CA ARG A 325 -26.24 6.99 13.54
C ARG A 325 -25.21 5.87 13.67
N TRP A 326 -23.94 6.20 13.84
CA TRP A 326 -22.83 5.25 13.76
C TRP A 326 -22.04 5.22 15.06
N LYS A 327 -21.98 4.04 15.68
CA LYS A 327 -21.15 3.79 16.87
C LYS A 327 -19.76 3.26 16.51
N ASN A 328 -19.65 2.63 15.34
CA ASN A 328 -18.46 1.96 14.81
C ASN A 328 -17.68 2.82 13.80
N LYS A 329 -18.13 4.05 13.51
CA LYS A 329 -17.46 4.95 12.57
C LYS A 329 -16.92 6.15 13.32
N THR A 330 -15.69 6.53 13.02
CA THR A 330 -15.02 7.65 13.70
C THR A 330 -15.35 8.94 12.96
N VAL A 331 -16.10 9.84 13.59
CA VAL A 331 -16.40 11.14 13.00
C VAL A 331 -15.16 12.02 13.07
N LYS A 332 -14.67 12.49 11.91
CA LYS A 332 -13.53 13.39 11.79
C LYS A 332 -13.96 14.70 11.14
N THR A 333 -13.69 15.81 11.81
CA THR A 333 -14.01 17.13 11.29
C THR A 333 -12.93 17.63 10.32
N VAL A 334 -13.34 18.15 9.17
CA VAL A 334 -12.47 18.74 8.15
C VAL A 334 -12.94 20.15 7.77
N GLY A 335 -12.09 20.88 7.05
CA GLY A 335 -12.41 22.20 6.54
C GLY A 335 -13.53 22.17 5.49
N ASN A 336 -14.20 23.31 5.33
CA ASN A 336 -15.14 23.50 4.25
C ASN A 336 -14.38 23.89 2.96
N ALA A 337 -14.46 23.01 1.96
CA ALA A 337 -13.80 23.20 0.67
C ALA A 337 -14.70 23.84 -0.41
N LEU A 338 -15.97 24.11 -0.11
CA LEU A 338 -16.87 24.86 -1.00
C LEU A 338 -16.64 26.37 -0.80
N ARG A 339 -15.58 26.91 -1.40
CA ARG A 339 -15.19 28.32 -1.29
C ARG A 339 -15.50 29.08 -2.58
N PRO A 340 -16.49 30.00 -2.57
CA PRO A 340 -16.77 30.82 -3.75
C PRO A 340 -15.70 31.90 -3.94
N ARG A 341 -15.39 32.21 -5.20
CA ARG A 341 -14.50 33.33 -5.59
C ARG A 341 -15.25 34.53 -6.20
N SER A 342 -16.56 34.39 -6.41
CA SER A 342 -17.47 35.45 -6.86
C SER A 342 -18.77 35.40 -6.05
N ILE A 343 -19.52 36.49 -6.04
CA ILE A 343 -20.84 36.58 -5.42
C ILE A 343 -21.82 35.67 -6.17
N ASP A 344 -21.74 35.61 -7.50
CA ASP A 344 -22.52 34.67 -8.31
C ASP A 344 -22.34 33.22 -7.83
N ALA A 345 -21.09 32.76 -7.77
CA ALA A 345 -20.75 31.42 -7.30
C ALA A 345 -21.19 31.18 -5.85
N MET A 346 -21.09 32.20 -5.00
CA MET A 346 -21.56 32.12 -3.62
C MET A 346 -23.08 31.88 -3.58
N LEU A 347 -23.86 32.65 -4.32
CA LEU A 347 -25.32 32.53 -4.36
C LEU A 347 -25.74 31.16 -4.89
N GLN A 348 -25.05 30.64 -5.90
CA GLN A 348 -25.27 29.28 -6.44
C GLN A 348 -24.93 28.19 -5.41
N LEU A 349 -23.91 28.41 -4.55
CA LEU A 349 -23.52 27.45 -3.51
C LEU A 349 -24.42 27.47 -2.28
N LEU A 350 -25.23 28.51 -2.04
CA LEU A 350 -26.07 28.58 -0.84
C LEU A 350 -27.01 27.38 -0.71
N PRO A 351 -27.83 27.01 -1.72
CA PRO A 351 -28.68 25.82 -1.62
C PRO A 351 -27.90 24.53 -1.44
N VAL A 352 -26.68 24.47 -1.97
CA VAL A 352 -25.78 23.30 -1.94
C VAL A 352 -25.18 23.07 -0.56
N ALA A 353 -24.82 24.15 0.14
CA ALA A 353 -24.18 24.12 1.46
C ALA A 353 -25.18 24.23 2.63
N PHE A 354 -26.45 24.50 2.34
CA PHE A 354 -27.48 24.72 3.35
C PHE A 354 -27.69 23.50 4.28
N GLN A 355 -27.99 23.78 5.55
CA GLN A 355 -28.20 22.79 6.61
C GLN A 355 -29.67 22.84 7.09
N PRO A 356 -30.57 22.04 6.48
CA PRO A 356 -32.01 22.10 6.75
C PRO A 356 -32.38 21.93 8.22
N ASN A 357 -31.65 21.10 8.99
CA ASN A 357 -31.99 20.87 10.39
C ASN A 357 -31.60 22.06 11.28
N GLN A 358 -30.57 22.83 10.91
CA GLN A 358 -30.20 24.07 11.60
C GLN A 358 -31.18 25.22 11.31
N ALA A 359 -31.96 25.11 10.24
CA ALA A 359 -32.88 26.14 9.76
C ALA A 359 -34.36 25.87 10.12
N ARG A 360 -34.67 24.79 10.86
CA ARG A 360 -36.06 24.36 11.12
C ARG A 360 -36.94 25.45 11.75
N ASP A 361 -36.36 26.23 12.66
CA ASP A 361 -37.08 27.28 13.38
C ASP A 361 -36.91 28.67 12.75
N LEU A 362 -36.26 28.75 11.58
CA LEU A 362 -36.01 30.00 10.87
C LEU A 362 -37.05 30.22 9.76
N ARG A 363 -37.77 31.33 9.89
CA ARG A 363 -38.63 31.87 8.85
C ARG A 363 -38.25 33.33 8.63
N ALA A 364 -37.47 33.60 7.58
CA ALA A 364 -37.01 34.94 7.28
C ALA A 364 -36.65 35.12 5.79
N THR A 365 -36.93 36.31 5.28
CA THR A 365 -36.52 36.81 3.97
C THR A 365 -35.34 37.78 4.12
N TYR A 366 -34.26 37.50 3.40
CA TYR A 366 -33.02 38.28 3.44
C TYR A 366 -32.78 38.99 2.11
N HIS A 367 -32.61 40.31 2.12
CA HIS A 367 -32.16 41.05 0.94
C HIS A 367 -30.66 41.33 1.05
N PHE A 368 -29.90 40.82 0.09
CA PHE A 368 -28.48 41.12 -0.05
C PHE A 368 -28.27 42.07 -1.23
N GLU A 369 -27.45 43.10 -1.01
CA GLU A 369 -26.98 44.03 -2.03
C GLU A 369 -25.45 44.09 -1.99
N PHE A 370 -24.83 43.50 -3.00
CA PHE A 370 -23.39 43.50 -3.18
C PHE A 370 -22.97 44.65 -4.09
N THR A 371 -21.89 45.32 -3.70
CA THR A 371 -21.36 46.53 -4.35
C THR A 371 -19.86 46.39 -4.59
N GLY A 372 -19.25 47.28 -5.38
CA GLY A 372 -17.81 47.24 -5.65
C GLY A 372 -17.49 46.42 -6.90
N ALA A 373 -16.55 45.48 -6.81
CA ALA A 373 -16.02 44.72 -7.95
C ALA A 373 -17.06 43.83 -8.63
N GLU A 374 -18.07 43.39 -7.88
CA GLU A 374 -19.21 42.65 -8.41
C GLU A 374 -20.49 43.24 -7.80
N GLN A 375 -21.42 43.67 -8.65
CA GLN A 375 -22.69 44.25 -8.22
C GLN A 375 -23.81 43.24 -8.43
N ARG A 376 -24.45 42.82 -7.35
CA ARG A 376 -25.57 41.86 -7.40
C ARG A 376 -26.60 42.17 -6.33
N LYS A 377 -27.87 41.96 -6.66
CA LYS A 377 -28.97 41.96 -5.70
C LYS A 377 -29.53 40.56 -5.66
N ALA A 378 -29.78 40.06 -4.46
CA ALA A 378 -30.36 38.75 -4.27
C ALA A 378 -31.32 38.74 -3.10
N THR A 379 -32.36 37.92 -3.21
CA THR A 379 -33.27 37.60 -2.12
C THR A 379 -33.03 36.15 -1.72
N ILE A 380 -32.79 35.93 -0.44
CA ILE A 380 -32.65 34.58 0.10
C ILE A 380 -33.80 34.36 1.07
N ASP A 381 -34.67 33.43 0.74
CA ASP A 381 -35.79 33.04 1.58
C ASP A 381 -35.47 31.73 2.28
N ILE A 382 -35.53 31.73 3.61
CA ILE A 382 -35.42 30.53 4.41
C ILE A 382 -36.75 30.32 5.13
N HIS A 383 -37.45 29.25 4.78
CA HIS A 383 -38.73 28.90 5.38
C HIS A 383 -38.91 27.38 5.41
N ASP A 384 -39.33 26.84 6.55
CA ASP A 384 -39.61 25.42 6.78
C ASP A 384 -38.44 24.48 6.41
N GLY A 385 -37.20 24.92 6.68
CA GLY A 385 -36.00 24.15 6.33
C GLY A 385 -35.72 24.06 4.83
N VAL A 386 -36.27 24.98 4.03
CA VAL A 386 -35.99 25.15 2.61
C VAL A 386 -35.38 26.52 2.37
N ILE A 387 -34.36 26.56 1.53
CA ILE A 387 -33.74 27.80 1.06
C ILE A 387 -34.12 28.04 -0.40
N ARG A 388 -34.51 29.28 -0.74
CA ARG A 388 -34.69 29.73 -2.12
C ARG A 388 -33.84 30.97 -2.34
N VAL A 389 -33.17 31.03 -3.48
CA VAL A 389 -32.34 32.16 -3.88
C VAL A 389 -32.97 32.74 -5.14
N HIS A 390 -33.34 34.01 -5.08
CA HIS A 390 -33.94 34.74 -6.18
C HIS A 390 -33.02 35.88 -6.60
N GLU A 391 -32.98 36.13 -7.91
CA GLU A 391 -32.32 37.31 -8.44
C GLU A 391 -33.11 38.58 -8.10
N GLY A 392 -32.41 39.64 -7.71
CA GLY A 392 -33.02 40.90 -7.31
C GLY A 392 -33.60 40.89 -5.89
N HIS A 393 -34.30 41.97 -5.55
CA HIS A 393 -35.04 42.10 -4.29
C HIS A 393 -36.51 41.80 -4.53
N VAL A 394 -36.96 40.66 -4.03
CA VAL A 394 -38.34 40.17 -4.15
C VAL A 394 -39.01 40.29 -2.79
N GLY A 395 -40.24 40.82 -2.75
CA GLY A 395 -41.01 40.97 -1.53
C GLY A 395 -40.39 41.91 -0.49
N SER A 396 -40.75 41.72 0.79
CA SER A 396 -40.23 42.48 1.93
C SER A 396 -39.21 41.66 2.71
N ALA A 397 -38.02 42.22 2.95
CA ALA A 397 -37.01 41.57 3.79
C ALA A 397 -37.19 41.84 5.28
N ASP A 398 -36.98 40.80 6.08
CA ASP A 398 -36.79 40.84 7.52
C ASP A 398 -35.38 41.34 7.89
N LEU A 399 -34.41 41.14 6.99
CA LEU A 399 -33.04 41.62 7.13
C LEU A 399 -32.48 42.10 5.79
N ARG A 400 -31.86 43.29 5.77
CA ARG A 400 -31.12 43.83 4.63
C ARG A 400 -29.63 43.84 4.92
N VAL A 401 -28.82 43.33 4.00
CA VAL A 401 -27.37 43.35 4.09
C VAL A 401 -26.81 44.01 2.84
N THR A 402 -26.10 45.12 3.02
CA THR A 402 -25.34 45.76 1.94
C THR A 402 -23.85 45.52 2.19
N ALA A 403 -23.14 44.96 1.24
CA ALA A 403 -21.73 44.63 1.40
C ALA A 403 -20.90 44.94 0.15
N ASP A 404 -19.67 45.41 0.35
CA ASP A 404 -18.62 45.39 -0.68
C ASP A 404 -18.26 43.93 -1.00
N SER A 405 -18.29 43.54 -2.27
CA SER A 405 -18.23 42.14 -2.70
C SER A 405 -16.92 41.45 -2.29
N LEU A 406 -15.77 42.10 -2.50
CA LEU A 406 -14.47 41.58 -2.08
C LEU A 406 -14.35 41.51 -0.56
N THR A 407 -14.86 42.51 0.15
CA THR A 407 -14.86 42.48 1.62
C THR A 407 -15.73 41.33 2.16
N TRP A 408 -16.87 41.06 1.54
CA TRP A 408 -17.75 39.96 1.92
C TRP A 408 -17.13 38.59 1.65
N LEU A 409 -16.56 38.40 0.47
CA LEU A 409 -15.84 37.16 0.11
C LEU A 409 -14.63 36.94 1.02
N GLY A 410 -13.83 37.98 1.28
CA GLY A 410 -12.71 37.93 2.22
C GLY A 410 -13.15 37.66 3.66
N PHE A 411 -14.34 38.10 4.08
CA PHE A 411 -14.93 37.71 5.36
C PHE A 411 -15.27 36.21 5.40
N LEU A 412 -15.92 35.67 4.36
CA LEU A 412 -16.22 34.25 4.26
C LEU A 412 -14.96 33.39 4.21
N ALA A 413 -13.90 33.88 3.55
CA ALA A 413 -12.58 33.28 3.47
C ALA A 413 -11.70 33.51 4.72
N ARG A 414 -12.17 34.32 5.69
CA ARG A 414 -11.46 34.72 6.93
C ARG A 414 -10.22 35.59 6.73
N GLU A 415 -10.04 36.15 5.56
CA GLU A 415 -9.02 37.17 5.27
C GLU A 415 -9.37 38.50 5.95
N HIS A 416 -10.65 38.74 6.24
CA HIS A 416 -11.15 39.96 6.85
C HIS A 416 -12.06 39.69 8.06
N SER A 417 -11.91 40.52 9.10
CA SER A 417 -12.79 40.50 10.28
C SER A 417 -14.12 41.19 9.99
N LEU A 418 -15.24 40.56 10.37
CA LEU A 418 -16.58 41.17 10.28
C LEU A 418 -16.67 42.48 11.05
N VAL A 419 -16.05 42.54 12.24
CA VAL A 419 -16.04 43.74 13.09
C VAL A 419 -15.32 44.89 12.37
N TRP A 420 -14.19 44.60 11.74
CA TRP A 420 -13.43 45.58 10.96
C TRP A 420 -14.24 46.07 9.74
N ALA A 421 -14.93 45.17 9.04
CA ALA A 421 -15.73 45.49 7.87
C ALA A 421 -16.97 46.35 8.20
N LEU A 422 -17.61 46.09 9.35
CA LEU A 422 -18.69 46.90 9.90
C LEU A 422 -18.20 48.30 10.32
N LEU A 423 -17.06 48.39 11.02
CA LEU A 423 -16.47 49.67 11.44
C LEU A 423 -16.10 50.56 10.26
N ARG A 424 -15.59 49.97 9.16
CA ARG A 424 -15.28 50.69 7.92
C ARG A 424 -16.49 50.93 7.01
N ARG A 425 -17.71 50.58 7.45
CA ARG A 425 -18.97 50.69 6.69
C ARG A 425 -18.95 49.99 5.34
N LYS A 426 -18.06 49.00 5.18
CA LYS A 426 -17.94 48.12 4.02
C LYS A 426 -18.98 46.99 4.05
N ILE A 427 -19.50 46.68 5.23
CA ILE A 427 -20.72 45.88 5.42
C ILE A 427 -21.69 46.74 6.24
N ARG A 428 -22.96 46.76 5.85
CA ARG A 428 -24.05 47.43 6.56
C ARG A 428 -25.19 46.44 6.71
N VAL A 429 -25.75 46.36 7.91
CA VAL A 429 -26.84 45.44 8.24
C VAL A 429 -28.01 46.29 8.72
N GLY A 430 -29.13 46.23 8.00
CA GLY A 430 -30.40 46.85 8.38
C GLY A 430 -31.37 45.79 8.86
N GLY A 431 -31.75 45.84 10.14
CA GLY A 431 -32.63 44.87 10.80
C GLY A 431 -31.96 44.20 12.00
N SER A 432 -32.53 43.10 12.50
CA SER A 432 -32.06 42.44 13.72
C SER A 432 -30.74 41.67 13.50
N PRO A 433 -29.66 41.96 14.23
CA PRO A 433 -28.41 41.19 14.15
C PRO A 433 -28.59 39.70 14.48
N LYS A 434 -29.64 39.34 15.25
CA LYS A 434 -29.99 37.95 15.54
C LYS A 434 -30.35 37.17 14.27
N LEU A 435 -30.98 37.81 13.28
CA LEU A 435 -31.33 37.19 12.01
C LEU A 435 -30.09 36.91 11.14
N LEU A 436 -29.06 37.77 11.21
CA LEU A 436 -27.79 37.54 10.52
C LEU A 436 -27.03 36.36 11.13
N LEU A 437 -27.04 36.25 12.47
CA LEU A 437 -26.48 35.10 13.17
C LEU A 437 -27.27 33.82 12.87
N ALA A 438 -28.60 33.88 12.83
CA ALA A 438 -29.45 32.75 12.45
C ALA A 438 -29.19 32.29 11.01
N PHE A 439 -29.03 33.24 10.08
CA PHE A 439 -28.61 32.96 8.70
C PHE A 439 -27.27 32.22 8.68
N GLY A 440 -26.25 32.74 9.38
CA GLY A 440 -24.93 32.11 9.43
C GLY A 440 -24.94 30.69 10.01
N ARG A 441 -25.84 30.38 10.96
CA ARG A 441 -26.01 29.04 11.53
C ARG A 441 -26.58 28.02 10.54
N CYS A 442 -27.24 28.46 9.47
CA CYS A 442 -27.78 27.58 8.44
C CYS A 442 -26.70 27.03 7.50
N PHE A 443 -25.45 27.44 7.66
CA PHE A 443 -24.31 26.99 6.85
C PHE A 443 -23.19 26.45 7.75
N PRO A 444 -22.42 25.46 7.30
CA PRO A 444 -21.31 24.92 8.06
C PRO A 444 -20.29 26.01 8.39
N SER A 445 -19.79 26.01 9.64
CA SER A 445 -18.85 27.03 10.08
C SER A 445 -17.57 26.96 9.25
N PRO A 446 -17.00 28.10 8.82
CA PRO A 446 -15.67 28.14 8.19
C PRO A 446 -14.52 27.82 9.18
N ALA A 447 -14.78 27.26 10.36
CA ALA A 447 -13.81 27.06 11.45
C ALA A 447 -12.61 26.17 11.08
N VAL A 448 -11.43 26.82 11.08
CA VAL A 448 -10.08 26.30 10.78
C VAL A 448 -9.39 25.62 11.98
N ARG A 449 -10.01 25.56 13.17
CA ARG A 449 -9.41 24.77 14.26
C ARG A 449 -9.73 23.30 14.08
N HIS A 450 -8.85 22.61 13.37
CA HIS A 450 -8.75 21.17 13.35
C HIS A 450 -8.44 20.71 14.78
N ASP A 451 -9.46 20.27 15.51
CA ASP A 451 -9.24 19.60 16.78
C ASP A 451 -8.49 18.29 16.48
N PRO A 452 -7.38 17.98 17.18
CA PRO A 452 -6.73 16.69 17.07
C PRO A 452 -7.78 15.61 17.28
N THR A 453 -8.10 14.87 16.22
CA THR A 453 -9.02 13.73 16.33
C THR A 453 -8.12 12.53 16.50
N PRO A 454 -8.08 11.89 17.69
CA PRO A 454 -7.37 10.62 17.83
C PRO A 454 -8.00 9.68 16.83
N VAL A 455 -7.23 9.24 15.82
CA VAL A 455 -7.64 8.11 15.00
C VAL A 455 -7.38 6.90 15.89
N PRO A 456 -8.42 6.23 16.43
CA PRO A 456 -8.18 5.02 17.18
C PRO A 456 -7.53 4.02 16.22
N PRO A 457 -6.42 3.37 16.60
CA PRO A 457 -5.81 2.34 15.76
C PRO A 457 -6.85 1.24 15.54
N VAL A 458 -7.36 1.13 14.31
CA VAL A 458 -8.23 0.02 13.92
C VAL A 458 -7.31 -1.17 13.64
N ALA A 459 -7.49 -2.24 14.41
CA ALA A 459 -6.78 -3.49 14.15
C ALA A 459 -7.10 -3.96 12.73
N SER A 460 -6.06 -4.23 11.94
CA SER A 460 -6.23 -4.74 10.58
C SER A 460 -7.09 -6.01 10.59
N ARG A 461 -8.13 -6.05 9.74
CA ARG A 461 -8.98 -7.24 9.50
C ARG A 461 -8.45 -8.15 8.39
N LEU A 462 -7.43 -7.72 7.64
CA LEU A 462 -6.52 -8.71 7.08
C LEU A 462 -6.09 -9.50 8.30
N ARG A 463 -6.45 -10.79 8.38
CA ARG A 463 -5.66 -11.65 9.24
C ARG A 463 -4.27 -11.51 8.65
N PRO A 464 -3.29 -10.82 9.29
CA PRO A 464 -2.00 -11.39 9.12
C PRO A 464 -2.19 -12.82 9.64
N ASN A 465 -1.76 -13.82 8.91
CA ASN A 465 -1.42 -15.05 9.59
C ASN A 465 -0.14 -14.76 10.41
N THR A 466 -0.22 -13.82 11.35
CA THR A 466 0.68 -13.66 12.45
C THR A 466 -0.22 -13.73 13.65
N ALA A 467 -0.29 -14.95 14.18
CA ALA A 467 -0.77 -15.14 15.53
C ALA A 467 -0.07 -14.08 16.43
N PRO A 468 -0.80 -13.47 17.38
CA PRO A 468 -0.17 -12.63 18.38
C PRO A 468 0.99 -13.40 18.99
N TYR A 469 2.16 -12.76 18.94
CA TYR A 469 3.44 -13.17 19.49
C TYR A 469 3.25 -14.08 20.72
N ARG A 470 3.47 -15.38 20.51
CA ARG A 470 3.61 -16.36 21.59
C ARG A 470 5.10 -16.56 21.82
N GLN A 471 5.49 -16.24 23.05
CA GLN A 471 6.66 -16.64 23.82
C GLN A 471 7.61 -17.64 23.13
N ASN A 472 8.89 -17.26 23.06
CA ASN A 472 9.99 -18.06 22.53
C ASN A 472 10.02 -19.49 23.10
N ASP A 473 10.11 -20.49 22.22
CA ASP A 473 10.67 -21.80 22.56
C ASP A 473 12.16 -21.79 22.20
N ALA A 474 13.00 -21.64 23.22
CA ALA A 474 14.46 -21.61 23.14
C ALA A 474 15.06 -22.88 22.50
N ALA A 475 14.33 -23.99 22.44
CA ALA A 475 14.84 -25.27 21.97
C ALA A 475 14.71 -25.49 20.46
N THR A 476 13.77 -24.81 19.77
CA THR A 476 13.37 -25.21 18.41
C THR A 476 13.54 -24.14 17.31
N GLY A 477 13.79 -22.88 17.65
CA GLY A 477 14.03 -21.81 16.66
C GLY A 477 12.87 -21.58 15.66
N LYS A 478 11.64 -21.95 16.04
CA LYS A 478 10.49 -22.09 15.13
C LYS A 478 9.75 -20.80 14.75
N ILE A 479 10.21 -19.61 15.15
CA ILE A 479 9.63 -18.34 14.68
C ILE A 479 10.75 -17.33 14.37
N LYS A 480 10.82 -16.89 13.11
CA LYS A 480 11.86 -16.00 12.58
C LYS A 480 11.24 -14.63 12.29
N TRP A 481 11.85 -13.55 12.80
CA TRP A 481 11.61 -12.20 12.32
C TRP A 481 12.22 -12.04 10.92
N SER A 482 11.52 -11.33 10.04
CA SER A 482 12.01 -10.96 8.71
C SER A 482 11.80 -9.47 8.50
N GLY A 483 12.84 -8.79 8.03
CA GLY A 483 12.78 -7.37 7.67
C GLY A 483 14.16 -6.77 7.47
N ALA A 484 14.20 -5.48 7.14
CA ALA A 484 15.43 -4.75 6.91
C ALA A 484 16.08 -4.27 8.22
N LEU A 485 17.39 -4.44 8.34
CA LEU A 485 18.22 -3.73 9.31
C LEU A 485 19.12 -2.73 8.58
N ARG A 486 19.39 -1.59 9.21
CA ARG A 486 20.31 -0.57 8.68
C ARG A 486 21.74 -0.90 9.07
N LEU A 487 22.65 -0.96 8.11
CA LEU A 487 24.09 -0.99 8.36
C LEU A 487 24.51 0.34 8.98
N ALA A 488 24.83 0.35 10.27
CA ALA A 488 25.17 1.56 11.01
C ALA A 488 26.67 1.87 10.96
N GLU A 489 27.53 0.84 11.00
CA GLU A 489 28.98 1.00 11.06
C GLU A 489 29.70 -0.22 10.49
N ILE A 490 30.89 0.01 9.94
CA ILE A 490 31.82 -1.02 9.47
C ILE A 490 33.16 -0.80 10.17
N ILE A 491 33.67 -1.83 10.86
CA ILE A 491 34.89 -1.77 11.68
C ILE A 491 35.85 -2.84 11.19
N GLU A 492 37.08 -2.46 10.82
CA GLU A 492 38.13 -3.43 10.53
C GLU A 492 38.71 -3.97 11.85
N VAL A 493 38.58 -5.28 12.08
CA VAL A 493 38.95 -5.92 13.36
C VAL A 493 40.18 -6.81 13.26
N ALA A 494 40.56 -7.20 12.05
CA ALA A 494 41.79 -7.93 11.72
C ALA A 494 42.00 -7.92 10.20
N GLN A 495 43.17 -8.36 9.73
CA GLN A 495 43.47 -8.43 8.30
C GLN A 495 42.42 -9.28 7.56
N ASN A 496 41.77 -8.67 6.57
CA ASN A 496 40.68 -9.27 5.79
C ASN A 496 39.43 -9.65 6.61
N ILE A 497 39.24 -9.07 7.81
CA ILE A 497 38.08 -9.36 8.68
C ILE A 497 37.47 -8.04 9.16
N LYS A 498 36.19 -7.84 8.85
CA LYS A 498 35.41 -6.66 9.26
C LYS A 498 34.21 -7.05 10.10
N THR A 499 33.87 -6.22 11.07
CA THR A 499 32.61 -6.25 11.82
C THR A 499 31.63 -5.26 11.22
N PHE A 500 30.40 -5.70 10.98
CA PHE A 500 29.30 -4.90 10.46
C PHE A 500 28.25 -4.77 11.55
N ARG A 501 28.02 -3.54 12.02
CA ARG A 501 27.03 -3.25 13.06
C ARG A 501 25.71 -2.86 12.41
N LEU A 502 24.64 -3.59 12.74
CA LEU A 502 23.30 -3.38 12.22
C LEU A 502 22.40 -2.80 13.32
N ALA A 503 21.55 -1.86 12.95
CA ALA A 503 20.59 -1.21 13.85
C ALA A 503 19.18 -1.18 13.24
N GLU A 504 18.17 -0.97 14.08
CA GLU A 504 16.79 -0.77 13.62
C GLU A 504 16.69 0.50 12.75
N PRO A 505 16.15 0.44 11.51
CA PRO A 505 16.08 1.60 10.61
C PRO A 505 15.40 2.83 11.21
N VAL A 506 14.33 2.64 11.98
CA VAL A 506 13.61 3.75 12.63
C VAL A 506 14.18 4.14 14.00
N GLY A 507 15.31 3.54 14.40
CA GLY A 507 15.90 3.70 15.72
C GLY A 507 15.20 2.84 16.77
N GLY A 508 15.88 2.62 17.90
CA GLY A 508 15.42 1.75 18.97
C GLY A 508 16.12 0.39 18.97
N ARG A 509 15.50 -0.59 19.62
CA ARG A 509 16.07 -1.93 19.81
C ARG A 509 15.82 -2.82 18.61
N ILE A 510 16.72 -3.77 18.38
CA ILE A 510 16.55 -4.83 17.38
C ILE A 510 15.22 -5.59 17.63
N PRO A 511 14.38 -5.79 16.60
CA PRO A 511 12.99 -6.23 16.73
C PRO A 511 12.83 -7.75 16.99
N PHE A 512 13.90 -8.42 17.38
CA PHE A 512 13.89 -9.83 17.78
C PHE A 512 14.82 -10.07 18.97
N GLU A 513 14.58 -11.17 19.67
CA GLU A 513 15.47 -11.71 20.69
C GLU A 513 16.24 -12.89 20.09
N PHE A 514 17.43 -13.16 20.61
CA PHE A 514 18.26 -14.26 20.18
C PHE A 514 19.05 -14.82 21.36
N LEU A 515 19.44 -16.08 21.26
CA LEU A 515 20.33 -16.74 22.21
C LEU A 515 21.78 -16.59 21.74
N PRO A 516 22.76 -16.54 22.67
CA PRO A 516 24.15 -16.38 22.29
C PRO A 516 24.62 -17.57 21.43
N GLY A 517 25.26 -17.26 20.31
CA GLY A 517 25.68 -18.25 19.30
C GLY A 517 24.70 -18.46 18.15
N GLN A 518 23.52 -17.82 18.16
CA GLN A 518 22.62 -17.80 16.99
C GLN A 518 23.10 -16.90 15.85
N PHE A 519 22.57 -17.14 14.66
CA PHE A 519 22.91 -16.42 13.43
C PHE A 519 21.68 -15.78 12.78
N LEU A 520 21.93 -14.88 11.82
CA LEU A 520 20.91 -14.35 10.93
C LEU A 520 21.25 -14.66 9.47
N THR A 521 20.23 -14.68 8.62
CA THR A 521 20.38 -14.93 7.19
C THR A 521 20.04 -13.66 6.42
N PHE A 522 21.01 -13.12 5.69
CA PHE A 522 20.79 -12.04 4.73
C PHE A 522 20.13 -12.56 3.46
N ALA A 523 19.24 -11.77 2.90
CA ALA A 523 18.83 -11.82 1.51
C ALA A 523 19.36 -10.56 0.83
N ILE A 524 20.40 -10.69 0.02
CA ILE A 524 21.03 -9.57 -0.66
C ILE A 524 21.25 -9.88 -2.14
N GLU A 525 21.33 -8.84 -2.97
CA GLU A 525 21.53 -9.00 -4.41
C GLU A 525 22.85 -8.36 -4.88
N PRO A 526 24.03 -8.90 -4.49
CA PRO A 526 25.30 -8.39 -4.99
C PRO A 526 25.31 -8.39 -6.53
N PHE A 527 25.46 -7.21 -7.13
CA PHE A 527 25.46 -7.04 -8.58
C PHE A 527 24.18 -7.57 -9.28
N GLY A 528 23.04 -7.52 -8.59
CA GLY A 528 21.75 -7.99 -9.11
C GLY A 528 21.55 -9.51 -9.07
N ILE A 529 22.41 -10.25 -8.33
CA ILE A 529 22.31 -11.71 -8.19
C ILE A 529 21.69 -12.04 -6.82
N PRO A 530 20.42 -12.48 -6.76
CA PRO A 530 19.77 -12.84 -5.50
C PRO A 530 20.53 -13.93 -4.76
N THR A 531 21.08 -13.58 -3.59
CA THR A 531 21.97 -14.43 -2.82
C THR A 531 21.63 -14.38 -1.35
N LYS A 532 21.39 -15.55 -0.75
CA LYS A 532 21.20 -15.68 0.71
C LYS A 532 22.48 -16.17 1.39
N ARG A 533 22.91 -15.53 2.48
CA ARG A 533 24.05 -15.98 3.30
C ARG A 533 23.79 -15.79 4.78
N SER A 534 24.29 -16.72 5.58
CA SER A 534 24.10 -16.72 7.03
C SER A 534 25.38 -16.28 7.74
N TYR A 535 25.23 -15.42 8.74
CA TYR A 535 26.32 -14.93 9.58
C TYR A 535 25.91 -14.94 11.05
N THR A 536 26.78 -15.47 11.90
CA THR A 536 26.57 -15.51 13.35
C THR A 536 26.50 -14.11 13.93
N ILE A 537 25.56 -13.91 14.86
CA ILE A 537 25.44 -12.68 15.63
C ILE A 537 26.53 -12.70 16.70
N ALA A 538 27.63 -11.98 16.45
CA ALA A 538 28.79 -11.95 17.32
C ALA A 538 28.55 -11.10 18.59
N SER A 539 27.60 -10.16 18.55
CA SER A 539 27.24 -9.33 19.72
C SER A 539 26.50 -10.12 20.80
N SER A 540 26.50 -9.59 22.01
CA SER A 540 25.75 -10.16 23.15
C SER A 540 24.24 -9.93 23.00
N PRO A 541 23.39 -10.92 23.29
CA PRO A 541 21.93 -10.76 23.41
C PRO A 541 21.46 -9.68 24.39
N THR A 542 22.28 -9.34 25.39
CA THR A 542 21.94 -8.30 26.37
C THR A 542 21.99 -6.89 25.77
N ARG A 543 22.68 -6.70 24.64
CA ARG A 543 22.90 -5.42 23.98
C ARG A 543 21.99 -5.34 22.75
N ARG A 544 20.82 -4.73 22.92
CA ARG A 544 19.76 -4.74 21.90
C ARG A 544 19.67 -3.47 21.05
N ASP A 545 20.50 -2.47 21.27
CA ASP A 545 20.48 -1.24 20.45
C ASP A 545 21.08 -1.46 19.05
N SER A 546 21.92 -2.49 18.91
CA SER A 546 22.49 -2.94 17.64
C SER A 546 22.92 -4.39 17.76
N ILE A 547 23.05 -5.08 16.63
CA ILE A 547 23.73 -6.38 16.55
C ILE A 547 24.95 -6.32 15.65
N GLU A 548 25.89 -7.23 15.85
CA GLU A 548 27.14 -7.27 15.09
C GLU A 548 27.30 -8.63 14.39
N ILE A 549 27.68 -8.60 13.12
CA ILE A 549 28.25 -9.76 12.42
C ILE A 549 29.73 -9.48 12.13
N THR A 550 30.55 -10.52 12.07
CA THR A 550 31.97 -10.37 11.73
C THR A 550 32.34 -11.33 10.62
N VAL A 551 32.86 -10.79 9.52
CA VAL A 551 32.95 -11.48 8.24
C VAL A 551 34.38 -11.43 7.73
N LYS A 552 34.93 -12.60 7.42
CA LYS A 552 36.19 -12.73 6.66
C LYS A 552 35.90 -12.56 5.18
N ARG A 553 36.78 -11.82 4.49
CA ARG A 553 36.75 -11.68 3.04
C ARG A 553 37.28 -12.95 2.39
N GLU A 554 36.38 -13.81 1.91
CA GLU A 554 36.76 -14.97 1.10
C GLU A 554 37.09 -14.53 -0.33
N THR A 555 38.23 -14.99 -0.88
CA THR A 555 38.72 -14.64 -2.22
C THR A 555 37.63 -14.84 -3.28
N ASP A 556 36.96 -15.99 -3.25
CA ASP A 556 35.92 -16.37 -4.22
C ASP A 556 34.49 -16.14 -3.69
N GLY A 557 34.33 -15.60 -2.49
CA GLY A 557 33.00 -15.36 -1.88
C GLY A 557 32.26 -14.14 -2.43
N LEU A 558 31.11 -14.36 -3.06
CA LEU A 558 30.27 -13.30 -3.63
C LEU A 558 29.83 -12.26 -2.58
N VAL A 559 29.17 -12.71 -1.50
CA VAL A 559 28.65 -11.83 -0.45
C VAL A 559 29.76 -11.25 0.43
N SER A 560 30.77 -12.06 0.80
CA SER A 560 31.87 -11.57 1.62
C SER A 560 32.68 -10.48 0.93
N ARG A 561 32.92 -10.58 -0.39
CA ARG A 561 33.53 -9.49 -1.15
C ARG A 561 32.62 -8.27 -1.20
N TRP A 562 31.33 -8.46 -1.51
CA TRP A 562 30.39 -7.34 -1.55
C TRP A 562 30.31 -6.58 -0.23
N LEU A 563 30.22 -7.29 0.91
CA LEU A 563 30.26 -6.68 2.23
C LEU A 563 31.56 -5.89 2.47
N HIS A 564 32.70 -6.40 2.02
CA HIS A 564 33.99 -5.74 2.24
C HIS A 564 34.27 -4.58 1.29
N ASP A 565 33.80 -4.67 0.06
CA ASP A 565 34.23 -3.83 -1.06
C ASP A 565 33.15 -2.80 -1.47
N ALA A 566 31.86 -3.06 -1.21
CA ALA A 566 30.74 -2.26 -1.73
C ALA A 566 29.71 -1.81 -0.68
N ALA A 567 29.52 -2.54 0.42
CA ALA A 567 28.56 -2.16 1.45
C ALA A 567 28.98 -0.86 2.16
N THR A 568 28.03 0.02 2.43
CA THR A 568 28.25 1.32 3.08
C THR A 568 27.30 1.56 4.25
N PRO A 569 27.75 2.27 5.32
CA PRO A 569 26.83 2.71 6.36
C PRO A 569 25.65 3.49 5.77
N GLY A 570 24.43 3.10 6.16
CA GLY A 570 23.18 3.60 5.61
C GLY A 570 22.40 2.53 4.82
N ASP A 571 23.08 1.51 4.29
CA ASP A 571 22.44 0.44 3.52
C ASP A 571 21.38 -0.30 4.35
N LEU A 572 20.24 -0.61 3.71
CA LEU A 572 19.19 -1.45 4.27
C LEU A 572 19.40 -2.89 3.80
N LEU A 573 19.59 -3.80 4.76
CA LEU A 573 19.89 -5.20 4.51
C LEU A 573 18.74 -6.07 5.01
N GLU A 574 18.07 -6.77 4.10
CA GLU A 574 17.00 -7.71 4.44
C GLU A 574 17.58 -8.93 5.16
N VAL A 575 17.04 -9.24 6.33
CA VAL A 575 17.48 -10.37 7.14
C VAL A 575 16.32 -11.20 7.67
N VAL A 576 16.63 -12.47 7.94
CA VAL A 576 15.78 -13.40 8.68
C VAL A 576 16.52 -13.84 9.94
N ALA A 577 15.95 -13.64 11.12
CA ALA A 577 16.62 -13.85 12.41
C ALA A 577 15.65 -14.14 13.58
N PRO A 578 16.11 -14.74 14.69
CA PRO A 578 17.36 -15.49 14.78
C PRO A 578 17.22 -16.90 14.16
N ASN A 579 18.36 -17.55 13.94
CA ASN A 579 18.45 -18.93 13.46
C ASN A 579 19.58 -19.66 14.20
N GLY A 580 19.56 -20.99 14.12
CA GLY A 580 20.64 -21.83 14.64
C GLY A 580 20.38 -22.33 16.04
N THR A 581 20.97 -23.49 16.31
CA THR A 581 20.85 -24.21 17.58
C THR A 581 22.17 -24.22 18.35
N PHE A 582 23.25 -23.63 17.82
CA PHE A 582 24.59 -23.58 18.44
C PHE A 582 24.66 -22.59 19.62
N THR A 583 23.83 -22.83 20.64
CA THR A 583 23.60 -21.92 21.77
C THR A 583 24.17 -22.46 23.08
N PHE A 584 24.62 -21.54 23.95
CA PHE A 584 24.93 -21.80 25.36
C PHE A 584 24.59 -20.58 26.22
N THR A 585 23.61 -20.73 27.09
CA THR A 585 23.06 -19.67 27.95
C THR A 585 23.63 -19.71 29.37
N GLY A 586 24.31 -20.80 29.73
CA GLY A 586 24.80 -21.05 31.09
C GLY A 586 23.79 -21.81 31.96
N GLU A 587 22.62 -22.14 31.43
CA GLU A 587 21.64 -23.04 32.06
C GLU A 587 21.96 -24.51 31.79
N GLU A 588 22.73 -24.80 30.74
CA GLU A 588 22.96 -26.15 30.25
C GLU A 588 23.97 -26.94 31.08
N GLU A 589 25.07 -26.30 31.51
CA GLU A 589 26.18 -26.89 32.27
C GLU A 589 26.89 -25.81 33.09
N GLN A 590 27.69 -26.17 34.09
CA GLN A 590 28.40 -25.22 34.98
C GLN A 590 29.77 -24.75 34.46
N SER A 591 30.20 -25.23 33.29
CA SER A 591 31.44 -24.83 32.62
C SER A 591 31.33 -25.03 31.11
N ILE A 592 32.10 -24.27 30.33
CA ILE A 592 32.14 -24.42 28.87
C ILE A 592 33.54 -24.19 28.30
N VAL A 593 33.93 -25.06 27.36
CA VAL A 593 35.09 -24.90 26.47
C VAL A 593 34.61 -24.45 25.10
N LEU A 594 35.04 -23.26 24.70
CA LEU A 594 34.78 -22.63 23.43
C LEU A 594 36.03 -22.74 22.56
N ILE A 595 36.00 -23.54 21.48
CA ILE A 595 37.14 -23.80 20.61
C ILE A 595 36.87 -23.22 19.21
N GLY A 596 37.67 -22.21 18.83
CA GLY A 596 37.44 -21.40 17.63
C GLY A 596 38.61 -21.36 16.67
N GLY A 597 38.34 -21.47 15.37
CA GLY A 597 39.32 -21.26 14.31
C GLY A 597 38.91 -20.14 13.35
N GLY A 598 39.78 -19.15 13.12
CA GLY A 598 39.47 -18.03 12.22
C GLY A 598 38.16 -17.33 12.61
N VAL A 599 37.26 -17.10 11.64
CA VAL A 599 35.93 -16.50 11.91
C VAL A 599 34.96 -17.39 12.67
N GLY A 600 35.30 -18.67 12.91
CA GLY A 600 34.58 -19.53 13.85
C GLY A 600 34.61 -19.03 15.29
N VAL A 601 35.40 -17.99 15.59
CA VAL A 601 35.37 -17.26 16.86
C VAL A 601 34.06 -16.49 17.10
N THR A 602 33.28 -16.19 16.06
CA THR A 602 32.07 -15.34 16.16
C THR A 602 30.98 -15.87 17.09
N PRO A 603 30.52 -17.14 17.00
CA PRO A 603 29.58 -17.69 17.99
C PRO A 603 30.17 -17.71 19.40
N LEU A 604 31.48 -17.93 19.51
CA LEU A 604 32.17 -18.02 20.80
C LEU A 604 32.27 -16.65 21.47
N MET A 605 32.44 -15.58 20.70
CA MET A 605 32.38 -14.21 21.20
C MET A 605 30.97 -13.86 21.66
N SER A 606 29.94 -14.27 20.94
CA SER A 606 28.54 -14.07 21.36
C SER A 606 28.29 -14.68 22.74
N VAL A 607 28.69 -15.94 22.94
CA VAL A 607 28.61 -16.64 24.24
C VAL A 607 29.48 -15.98 25.30
N THR A 608 30.75 -15.68 25.01
CA THR A 608 31.67 -15.09 25.99
C THR A 608 31.21 -13.70 26.46
N ARG A 609 30.72 -12.87 25.53
CA ARG A 609 30.16 -11.54 25.83
C ARG A 609 28.91 -11.69 26.68
N TYR A 610 27.99 -12.58 26.31
CA TYR A 610 26.76 -12.84 27.06
C TYR A 610 27.05 -13.27 28.50
N LEU A 611 27.83 -14.34 28.68
CA LEU A 611 28.14 -14.88 30.02
C LEU A 611 28.88 -13.88 30.90
N THR A 612 29.71 -13.01 30.29
CA THR A 612 30.37 -11.91 31.01
C THR A 612 29.38 -10.81 31.39
N ASP A 613 28.52 -10.39 30.45
CA ASP A 613 27.50 -9.35 30.68
C ASP A 613 26.49 -9.77 31.76
N THR A 614 26.15 -11.07 31.84
CA THR A 614 25.25 -11.63 32.85
C THR A 614 25.94 -12.07 34.14
N SER A 615 27.25 -11.82 34.28
CA SER A 615 28.05 -12.24 35.45
C SER A 615 27.87 -13.73 35.80
N TRP A 616 27.86 -14.59 34.77
CA TRP A 616 27.63 -16.02 34.95
C TRP A 616 28.74 -16.64 35.84
N PRO A 617 28.38 -17.47 36.85
CA PRO A 617 29.34 -17.93 37.85
C PRO A 617 30.24 -19.10 37.40
N GLY A 618 29.97 -19.69 36.24
CA GLY A 618 30.72 -20.84 35.71
C GLY A 618 32.05 -20.48 35.05
N ASP A 619 32.89 -21.49 34.82
CA ASP A 619 34.21 -21.30 34.19
C ASP A 619 34.07 -21.29 32.66
N ILE A 620 34.70 -20.30 32.00
CA ILE A 620 34.70 -20.15 30.54
C ILE A 620 36.12 -20.32 30.02
N GLN A 621 36.33 -21.32 29.17
CA GLN A 621 37.62 -21.54 28.53
C GLN A 621 37.54 -21.26 27.03
N LEU A 622 38.20 -20.20 26.57
CA LEU A 622 38.24 -19.80 25.17
C LEU A 622 39.58 -20.18 24.53
N LEU A 623 39.55 -21.19 23.66
CA LEU A 623 40.71 -21.69 22.92
C LEU A 623 40.62 -21.26 21.46
N LEU A 624 41.58 -20.47 21.00
CA LEU A 624 41.53 -19.87 19.66
C LEU A 624 42.73 -20.27 18.82
N SER A 625 42.50 -20.50 17.52
CA SER A 625 43.56 -20.78 16.55
C SER A 625 43.43 -19.87 15.33
N PHE A 626 44.54 -19.20 15.01
CA PHE A 626 44.67 -18.38 13.81
C PHE A 626 45.97 -18.72 13.08
N ARG A 627 46.10 -18.26 11.84
CA ARG A 627 47.32 -18.47 11.07
C ARG A 627 48.49 -17.67 11.65
N ASN A 628 48.29 -16.37 11.82
CA ASN A 628 49.26 -15.41 12.33
C ASN A 628 48.54 -14.30 13.13
N PRO A 629 49.27 -13.46 13.89
CA PRO A 629 48.66 -12.42 14.73
C PRO A 629 47.77 -11.42 13.99
N ARG A 630 48.03 -11.11 12.72
CA ARG A 630 47.21 -10.16 11.94
C ARG A 630 45.81 -10.66 11.63
N GLU A 631 45.62 -11.98 11.66
CA GLU A 631 44.32 -12.64 11.47
C GLU A 631 43.59 -12.90 12.81
N TYR A 632 44.03 -12.32 13.94
CA TYR A 632 43.41 -12.50 15.26
C TYR A 632 42.41 -11.36 15.57
N PRO A 633 41.11 -11.50 15.23
CA PRO A 633 40.11 -10.50 15.58
C PRO A 633 39.83 -10.47 17.08
N PHE A 634 39.36 -9.31 17.57
CA PHE A 634 38.92 -9.08 18.95
C PHE A 634 40.01 -9.18 20.03
N GLN A 635 41.30 -9.15 19.70
CA GLN A 635 42.38 -9.32 20.68
C GLN A 635 42.27 -8.37 21.89
N GLU A 636 42.09 -7.07 21.63
CA GLU A 636 41.95 -6.05 22.69
C GLU A 636 40.68 -6.24 23.51
N GLU A 637 39.57 -6.55 22.85
CA GLU A 637 38.29 -6.78 23.52
C GLU A 637 38.34 -8.03 24.42
N ILE A 638 38.95 -9.11 23.93
CA ILE A 638 39.13 -10.34 24.70
C ILE A 638 39.98 -10.06 25.96
N ALA A 639 41.02 -9.23 25.84
CA ALA A 639 41.80 -8.80 26.99
C ALA A 639 40.95 -8.00 28.00
N ALA A 640 40.08 -7.10 27.50
CA ALA A 640 39.15 -6.33 28.34
C ALA A 640 38.05 -7.20 28.98
N LEU A 641 37.55 -8.23 28.28
CA LEU A 641 36.61 -9.20 28.83
C LEU A 641 37.28 -10.02 29.94
N ARG A 642 38.51 -10.48 29.72
CA ARG A 642 39.30 -11.20 30.73
C ARG A 642 39.59 -10.35 31.97
N ALA A 643 39.84 -9.04 31.79
CA ALA A 643 40.04 -8.14 32.91
C ALA A 643 38.76 -7.94 33.75
N ARG A 644 37.57 -8.03 33.12
CA ARG A 644 36.26 -7.90 33.80
C ARG A 644 35.71 -9.22 34.32
N ASN A 645 36.15 -10.36 33.79
CA ASN A 645 35.67 -11.68 34.14
C ASN A 645 36.82 -12.59 34.55
N SER A 646 37.05 -12.75 35.85
CA SER A 646 38.10 -13.60 36.41
C SER A 646 37.91 -15.10 36.11
N ARG A 647 36.72 -15.50 35.66
CA ARG A 647 36.38 -16.87 35.24
C ARG A 647 36.68 -17.15 33.77
N LEU A 648 37.00 -16.12 32.99
CA LEU A 648 37.36 -16.26 31.57
C LEU A 648 38.86 -16.56 31.42
N ARG A 649 39.17 -17.77 30.97
CA ARG A 649 40.52 -18.20 30.59
C ARG A 649 40.64 -18.24 29.08
N VAL A 650 41.69 -17.64 28.55
CA VAL A 650 41.89 -17.53 27.11
C VAL A 650 43.27 -18.06 26.74
N VAL A 651 43.33 -18.95 25.75
CA VAL A 651 44.58 -19.40 25.13
C VAL A 651 44.43 -19.30 23.62
N ALA A 652 45.25 -18.48 22.99
CA ALA A 652 45.35 -18.40 21.54
C ALA A 652 46.63 -19.09 21.06
N THR A 653 46.56 -19.80 19.94
CA THR A 653 47.71 -20.41 19.26
C THR A 653 47.79 -19.98 17.81
N MET A 654 49.02 -19.81 17.32
CA MET A 654 49.29 -19.43 15.93
C MET A 654 49.93 -20.59 15.18
N SER A 655 49.37 -20.99 14.04
CA SER A 655 49.96 -22.08 13.24
C SER A 655 51.22 -21.66 12.47
N ASP A 656 51.34 -20.37 12.15
CA ASP A 656 52.45 -19.77 11.40
C ASP A 656 52.69 -18.31 11.86
N PRO A 657 53.29 -18.10 13.05
CA PRO A 657 53.48 -16.76 13.61
C PRO A 657 54.60 -15.95 12.93
N ASN A 658 55.27 -16.45 11.89
CA ASN A 658 56.52 -15.87 11.38
C ASN A 658 56.38 -14.46 10.75
N VAL A 659 55.16 -13.97 10.62
CA VAL A 659 54.83 -12.68 10.01
C VAL A 659 54.87 -11.53 11.02
N GLU A 660 54.74 -11.81 12.33
CA GLU A 660 54.70 -10.80 13.40
C GLU A 660 55.09 -11.38 14.77
N ALA A 661 55.58 -10.55 15.70
CA ALA A 661 56.02 -11.03 17.01
C ALA A 661 54.86 -11.71 17.80
N TRP A 662 55.05 -12.97 18.18
CA TRP A 662 54.07 -13.74 18.95
C TRP A 662 54.73 -14.49 20.12
N THR A 663 54.25 -14.21 21.33
CA THR A 663 54.72 -14.77 22.60
C THR A 663 53.81 -15.84 23.18
N GLY A 664 52.64 -16.08 22.57
CA GLY A 664 51.69 -17.12 22.99
C GLY A 664 52.04 -18.50 22.45
N ALA A 665 51.08 -19.42 22.54
CA ALA A 665 51.24 -20.80 22.06
C ALA A 665 51.46 -20.85 20.54
N ARG A 666 52.20 -21.86 20.08
CA ARG A 666 52.54 -22.06 18.66
C ARG A 666 52.11 -23.45 18.22
N GLY A 667 51.61 -23.54 16.98
CA GLY A 667 51.12 -24.79 16.39
C GLY A 667 49.60 -24.84 16.28
N ARG A 668 49.11 -25.96 15.74
CA ARG A 668 47.67 -26.27 15.63
C ARG A 668 47.13 -26.79 16.96
N ILE A 669 45.82 -26.71 17.16
CA ILE A 669 45.17 -27.34 18.31
C ILE A 669 45.22 -28.86 18.14
N ASP A 670 46.00 -29.52 18.98
CA ASP A 670 46.13 -30.97 19.05
C ASP A 670 45.78 -31.48 20.46
N LYS A 671 45.93 -32.80 20.67
CA LYS A 671 45.66 -33.46 21.95
C LYS A 671 46.49 -32.89 23.10
N ALA A 672 47.78 -32.61 22.88
CA ALA A 672 48.67 -32.09 23.91
C ALA A 672 48.30 -30.65 24.30
N PHE A 673 47.93 -29.84 23.31
CA PHE A 673 47.40 -28.49 23.53
C PHE A 673 46.11 -28.53 24.36
N LEU A 674 45.13 -29.38 23.99
CA LEU A 674 43.87 -29.49 24.72
C LEU A 674 44.08 -29.95 26.17
N ALA A 675 44.91 -30.98 26.38
CA ALA A 675 45.20 -31.52 27.71
C ALA A 675 45.92 -30.51 28.62
N SER A 676 46.80 -29.68 28.05
CA SER A 676 47.51 -28.64 28.81
C SER A 676 46.64 -27.41 29.07
N ALA A 677 45.82 -27.00 28.11
CA ALA A 677 44.97 -25.82 28.24
C ALA A 677 43.76 -26.06 29.15
N VAL A 678 43.16 -27.27 29.10
CA VAL A 678 41.91 -27.58 29.83
C VAL A 678 42.08 -28.88 30.63
N PRO A 679 42.48 -28.77 31.91
CA PRO A 679 42.48 -29.92 32.81
C PRO A 679 41.08 -30.52 32.93
N ASN A 680 40.97 -31.85 32.84
CA ASN A 680 39.71 -32.60 32.92
C ASN A 680 38.65 -32.23 31.86
N ILE A 681 39.08 -31.99 30.61
CA ILE A 681 38.17 -31.66 29.49
C ILE A 681 37.06 -32.69 29.25
N ALA A 682 37.29 -33.97 29.61
CA ALA A 682 36.30 -35.05 29.49
C ALA A 682 34.96 -34.75 30.21
N ALA A 683 35.00 -33.98 31.29
CA ALA A 683 33.83 -33.60 32.06
C ALA A 683 33.14 -32.31 31.58
N GLN A 684 33.66 -31.63 30.56
CA GLN A 684 33.21 -30.28 30.18
C GLN A 684 32.33 -30.28 28.92
N ARG A 685 31.46 -29.28 28.80
CA ARG A 685 30.73 -28.97 27.57
C ARG A 685 31.70 -28.34 26.57
N VAL A 686 31.73 -28.83 25.34
CA VAL A 686 32.61 -28.28 24.29
C VAL A 686 31.80 -27.76 23.12
N HIS A 687 32.07 -26.52 22.73
CA HIS A 687 31.53 -25.88 21.54
C HIS A 687 32.67 -25.62 20.56
N LEU A 688 32.60 -26.25 19.39
CA LEU A 688 33.64 -26.23 18.37
C LEU A 688 33.16 -25.57 17.09
N CYS A 689 33.84 -24.53 16.63
CA CYS A 689 33.52 -23.85 15.38
C CYS A 689 34.79 -23.39 14.64
N GLY A 690 34.89 -23.68 13.34
CA GLY A 690 36.04 -23.27 12.53
C GLY A 690 36.14 -24.01 11.19
N PRO A 691 37.30 -23.94 10.53
CA PRO A 691 37.54 -24.68 9.28
C PRO A 691 37.42 -26.20 9.46
N LEU A 692 36.88 -26.90 8.46
CA LEU A 692 36.64 -28.35 8.52
C LEU A 692 37.88 -29.16 8.93
N ALA A 693 39.04 -28.87 8.34
CA ALA A 693 40.29 -29.57 8.68
C ALA A 693 40.66 -29.43 10.16
N MET A 694 40.47 -28.24 10.74
CA MET A 694 40.69 -28.00 12.16
C MET A 694 39.64 -28.75 12.99
N MET A 695 38.36 -28.61 12.64
CA MET A 695 37.29 -29.24 13.41
C MET A 695 37.43 -30.77 13.44
N SER A 696 37.80 -31.40 12.32
CA SER A 696 38.05 -32.84 12.26
C SER A 696 39.21 -33.28 13.17
N ALA A 697 40.32 -32.54 13.15
CA ALA A 697 41.48 -32.84 13.99
C ALA A 697 41.17 -32.65 15.49
N VAL A 698 40.47 -31.56 15.83
CA VAL A 698 40.07 -31.27 17.22
C VAL A 698 39.03 -32.29 17.70
N MET A 699 38.07 -32.67 16.86
CA MET A 699 37.08 -33.71 17.20
C MET A 699 37.78 -35.03 17.53
N ALA A 700 38.73 -35.48 16.71
CA ALA A 700 39.49 -36.70 16.98
C ALA A 700 40.24 -36.60 18.32
N ALA A 701 40.91 -35.47 18.57
CA ALA A 701 41.64 -35.24 19.82
C ALA A 701 40.72 -35.21 21.06
N LEU A 702 39.52 -34.63 20.96
CA LEU A 702 38.53 -34.59 22.04
C LEU A 702 38.03 -36.00 22.38
N LEU A 703 37.72 -36.81 21.37
CA LEU A 703 37.30 -38.21 21.56
C LEU A 703 38.41 -39.04 22.19
N GLU A 704 39.66 -38.86 21.76
CA GLU A 704 40.83 -39.51 22.37
C GLU A 704 41.10 -39.09 23.81
N LEU A 705 40.66 -37.88 24.20
CA LEU A 705 40.72 -37.39 25.58
C LEU A 705 39.50 -37.82 26.41
N GLY A 706 38.61 -38.62 25.84
CA GLY A 706 37.45 -39.18 26.53
C GLY A 706 36.26 -38.24 26.66
N VAL A 707 36.18 -37.17 25.85
CA VAL A 707 35.00 -36.29 25.83
C VAL A 707 33.84 -37.03 25.15
N PRO A 708 32.69 -37.22 25.84
CA PRO A 708 31.53 -37.86 25.24
C PRO A 708 30.98 -37.06 24.03
N PRO A 709 30.64 -37.70 22.90
CA PRO A 709 30.14 -37.02 21.70
C PRO A 709 28.98 -36.06 21.96
N GLU A 710 28.06 -36.43 22.85
CA GLU A 710 26.89 -35.63 23.25
C GLU A 710 27.25 -34.31 23.96
N ARG A 711 28.44 -34.23 24.56
CA ARG A 711 28.98 -33.00 25.18
C ARG A 711 29.66 -32.09 24.17
N ILE A 712 29.86 -32.53 22.93
CA ILE A 712 30.48 -31.76 21.85
C ILE A 712 29.39 -31.21 20.92
N LYS A 713 29.16 -29.91 20.98
CA LYS A 713 28.39 -29.18 19.97
C LYS A 713 29.35 -28.65 18.92
N LYS A 714 28.99 -28.73 17.64
CA LYS A 714 29.80 -28.19 16.55
C LYS A 714 28.95 -27.36 15.58
N GLU A 715 29.55 -26.34 15.00
CA GLU A 715 28.98 -25.56 13.91
C GLU A 715 30.03 -25.36 12.82
N ALA A 716 29.72 -25.79 11.60
CA ALA A 716 30.61 -25.70 10.45
C ALA A 716 30.23 -24.53 9.55
N PHE A 717 31.21 -23.70 9.21
CA PHE A 717 31.04 -22.62 8.23
C PHE A 717 31.54 -23.07 6.86
N GLY A 718 30.63 -23.07 5.87
CA GLY A 718 30.92 -23.42 4.48
C GLY A 718 30.88 -24.92 4.19
N THR A 719 30.44 -25.26 2.98
CA THR A 719 30.73 -26.54 2.31
C THR A 719 32.07 -26.43 1.59
N GLU A 720 32.67 -27.57 1.23
CA GLU A 720 33.80 -27.60 0.29
C GLU A 720 33.56 -26.64 -0.88
N THR A 721 34.61 -25.91 -1.23
CA THR A 721 34.67 -24.96 -2.35
C THR A 721 34.24 -25.66 -3.64
N ARG A 722 32.97 -25.53 -4.05
CA ARG A 722 32.52 -25.95 -5.38
C ARG A 722 32.68 -24.78 -6.32
N ASP A 723 33.67 -24.89 -7.19
CA ASP A 723 33.83 -24.04 -8.37
C ASP A 723 32.59 -24.21 -9.27
N PRO A 724 31.81 -23.15 -9.57
CA PRO A 724 30.61 -23.22 -10.40
C PRO A 724 30.91 -23.59 -11.87
N THR A 725 32.18 -23.60 -12.28
CA THR A 725 32.63 -24.13 -13.59
C THR A 725 33.07 -25.59 -13.55
N HIS A 726 33.14 -26.18 -12.35
CA HIS A 726 33.44 -27.60 -12.20
C HIS A 726 32.21 -28.43 -12.62
N LYS A 727 32.27 -28.96 -13.85
CA LYS A 727 31.40 -30.07 -14.28
C LYS A 727 31.44 -31.14 -13.19
N ALA A 728 30.26 -31.64 -12.79
CA ALA A 728 30.18 -32.75 -11.87
C ALA A 728 31.08 -33.88 -12.39
N ALA A 729 31.83 -34.46 -11.44
CA ALA A 729 32.71 -35.57 -11.66
C ALA A 729 32.01 -36.70 -12.41
N THR A 730 32.80 -37.51 -13.12
CA THR A 730 32.47 -38.82 -13.69
C THR A 730 32.11 -39.83 -12.58
N GLY A 731 31.16 -39.49 -11.72
CA GLY A 731 30.67 -40.32 -10.63
C GLY A 731 29.60 -41.29 -11.12
N ARG A 732 29.52 -42.44 -10.46
CA ARG A 732 28.46 -43.44 -10.71
C ARG A 732 27.09 -42.78 -10.50
N ILE A 733 26.24 -42.82 -11.54
CA ILE A 733 24.85 -42.38 -11.45
C ILE A 733 24.11 -43.38 -10.56
N VAL A 734 23.51 -42.88 -9.49
CA VAL A 734 22.77 -43.69 -8.50
C VAL A 734 21.26 -43.65 -8.72
N GLY A 735 20.78 -42.70 -9.52
CA GLY A 735 19.38 -42.61 -9.92
C GLY A 735 19.07 -41.30 -10.63
N ARG A 736 17.80 -40.93 -10.64
CA ARG A 736 17.27 -39.66 -11.15
C ARG A 736 16.50 -38.91 -10.07
N VAL A 737 16.70 -37.60 -10.02
CA VAL A 737 15.86 -36.69 -9.23
C VAL A 737 14.78 -36.12 -10.14
N THR A 738 13.53 -36.21 -9.73
CA THR A 738 12.39 -35.58 -10.41
C THR A 738 11.78 -34.50 -9.52
N PHE A 739 11.73 -33.28 -10.04
CA PHE A 739 11.18 -32.11 -9.37
C PHE A 739 9.72 -31.93 -9.80
N GLN A 740 8.78 -32.28 -8.91
CA GLN A 740 7.38 -32.48 -9.29
C GLN A 740 6.68 -31.20 -9.78
N MET A 741 6.99 -30.03 -9.24
CA MET A 741 6.28 -28.81 -9.66
C MET A 741 6.81 -28.28 -10.99
N SER A 742 8.12 -28.37 -11.21
CA SER A 742 8.75 -27.95 -12.47
C SER A 742 8.68 -29.00 -13.57
N GLN A 743 8.33 -30.26 -13.24
CA GLN A 743 8.35 -31.41 -14.15
C GLN A 743 9.74 -31.69 -14.78
N VAL A 744 10.81 -31.22 -14.14
CA VAL A 744 12.19 -31.42 -14.59
C VAL A 744 12.77 -32.69 -13.94
N SER A 745 13.54 -33.46 -14.70
CA SER A 745 14.23 -34.65 -14.19
C SER A 745 15.69 -34.67 -14.64
N ALA A 746 16.60 -34.94 -13.71
CA ALA A 746 18.04 -34.96 -13.95
C ALA A 746 18.73 -36.17 -13.30
N PRO A 747 19.81 -36.70 -13.90
CA PRO A 747 20.61 -37.76 -13.26
C PRO A 747 21.31 -37.22 -12.00
N ILE A 748 21.44 -38.07 -10.98
CA ILE A 748 22.17 -37.74 -9.75
C ILE A 748 23.28 -38.78 -9.52
N ALA A 749 24.50 -38.29 -9.23
CA ALA A 749 25.65 -39.10 -8.89
C ALA A 749 25.73 -39.36 -7.37
N GLU A 750 26.45 -40.39 -6.97
CA GLU A 750 26.54 -40.91 -5.58
C GLU A 750 26.88 -39.86 -4.49
N ASN A 751 27.61 -38.80 -4.85
CA ASN A 751 28.02 -37.73 -3.92
C ASN A 751 27.43 -36.36 -4.26
N ASP A 752 26.51 -36.27 -5.23
CA ASP A 752 25.80 -35.03 -5.52
C ASP A 752 24.60 -34.88 -4.59
N THR A 753 24.35 -33.63 -4.17
CA THR A 753 23.17 -33.30 -3.37
C THR A 753 21.99 -32.97 -4.28
N ILE A 754 20.76 -33.21 -3.80
CA ILE A 754 19.55 -32.85 -4.54
C ILE A 754 19.53 -31.36 -4.91
N LEU A 755 19.98 -30.46 -4.01
CA LEU A 755 20.12 -29.03 -4.31
C LEU A 755 21.16 -28.77 -5.41
N GLY A 756 22.28 -29.51 -5.40
CA GLY A 756 23.31 -29.37 -6.45
C GLY A 756 22.78 -29.79 -7.83
N VAL A 757 21.96 -30.83 -7.89
CA VAL A 757 21.28 -31.25 -9.13
C VAL A 757 20.20 -30.25 -9.53
N ALA A 758 19.47 -29.67 -8.58
CA ALA A 758 18.48 -28.63 -8.84
C ALA A 758 19.12 -27.37 -9.45
N ASP A 759 20.23 -26.90 -8.87
CA ASP A 759 21.02 -25.77 -9.40
C ASP A 759 21.45 -26.03 -10.86
N GLN A 760 21.95 -27.23 -11.16
CA GLN A 760 22.37 -27.62 -12.53
C GLN A 760 21.20 -27.73 -13.52
N ALA A 761 20.06 -28.20 -13.04
CA ALA A 761 18.83 -28.34 -13.84
C ALA A 761 18.03 -27.04 -13.92
N HIS A 762 18.55 -25.93 -13.36
CA HIS A 762 17.88 -24.64 -13.26
C HIS A 762 16.52 -24.70 -12.54
N VAL A 763 16.38 -25.63 -11.58
CA VAL A 763 15.22 -25.75 -10.70
C VAL A 763 15.50 -25.00 -9.40
N PHE A 764 14.62 -24.06 -9.08
CA PHE A 764 14.77 -23.25 -7.88
C PHE A 764 14.34 -24.02 -6.62
N ILE A 765 15.27 -24.19 -5.69
CA ILE A 765 14.98 -24.60 -4.31
C ILE A 765 15.54 -23.51 -3.38
N ASP A 766 14.71 -22.99 -2.48
CA ASP A 766 15.15 -21.97 -1.54
C ASP A 766 16.36 -22.48 -0.73
N ASN A 767 17.42 -21.70 -0.57
CA ASN A 767 18.62 -22.16 0.13
C ASN A 767 19.43 -20.99 0.71
N ALA A 768 20.18 -21.26 1.79
CA ALA A 768 21.02 -20.27 2.44
C ALA A 768 22.36 -20.83 2.96
N CYS A 769 22.35 -21.66 4.02
CA CYS A 769 23.59 -22.15 4.65
C CYS A 769 24.34 -23.21 3.84
N ARG A 770 23.62 -24.00 3.03
CA ARG A 770 24.09 -25.23 2.35
C ARG A 770 24.78 -26.28 3.25
N SER A 771 24.73 -26.13 4.57
CA SER A 771 25.35 -27.02 5.57
C SER A 771 24.36 -27.81 6.43
N GLY A 772 23.05 -27.74 6.12
CA GLY A 772 22.00 -28.47 6.84
C GLY A 772 21.45 -27.81 8.11
N THR A 773 21.92 -26.62 8.48
CA THR A 773 21.61 -26.00 9.79
C THR A 773 20.52 -24.93 9.76
N CYS A 774 20.20 -24.33 8.61
CA CYS A 774 19.22 -23.22 8.53
C CYS A 774 17.79 -23.62 8.15
N GLY A 775 17.59 -24.82 7.59
CA GLY A 775 16.30 -25.31 7.11
C GLY A 775 15.74 -24.69 5.82
N ALA A 776 16.42 -23.71 5.20
CA ALA A 776 15.89 -23.02 4.00
C ALA A 776 15.61 -23.96 2.81
N CYS A 777 16.47 -24.96 2.61
CA CYS A 777 16.35 -25.98 1.56
C CYS A 777 15.44 -27.15 1.89
N ARG A 778 14.52 -26.96 2.84
CA ARG A 778 13.58 -28.00 3.24
C ARG A 778 12.58 -28.24 2.11
N VAL A 779 12.57 -29.46 1.59
CA VAL A 779 11.62 -29.92 0.56
C VAL A 779 11.01 -31.24 1.00
N LYS A 780 9.83 -31.59 0.49
CA LYS A 780 9.20 -32.87 0.79
C LYS A 780 9.69 -33.94 -0.17
N LEU A 781 10.16 -35.06 0.36
CA LEU A 781 10.43 -36.27 -0.41
C LEU A 781 9.11 -37.02 -0.64
N LEU A 782 8.70 -37.13 -1.89
CA LEU A 782 7.44 -37.74 -2.29
C LEU A 782 7.61 -39.24 -2.55
N SER A 783 8.76 -39.64 -3.07
CA SER A 783 9.15 -41.04 -3.24
C SER A 783 10.66 -41.21 -3.33
N GLY A 784 11.16 -42.42 -3.06
CA GLY A 784 12.57 -42.78 -3.10
C GLY A 784 13.26 -42.73 -1.73
N LYS A 785 14.58 -42.92 -1.69
CA LYS A 785 15.39 -42.89 -0.46
C LYS A 785 16.57 -41.93 -0.60
N VAL A 786 16.84 -41.22 0.48
CA VAL A 786 17.98 -40.31 0.59
C VAL A 786 18.71 -40.55 1.91
N ARG A 787 20.02 -40.28 1.90
CA ARG A 787 20.84 -40.17 3.10
C ARG A 787 21.23 -38.72 3.31
N MET A 788 21.10 -38.21 4.53
CA MET A 788 21.51 -36.85 4.91
C MET A 788 22.60 -36.91 5.98
N PRO A 789 23.83 -36.45 5.71
CA PRO A 789 24.89 -36.38 6.72
C PRO A 789 24.57 -35.41 7.87
N VAL A 790 23.78 -34.36 7.58
CA VAL A 790 23.35 -33.35 8.56
C VAL A 790 21.86 -33.10 8.40
N GLU A 791 21.12 -33.21 9.51
CA GLU A 791 19.65 -33.07 9.55
C GLU A 791 19.19 -32.11 10.66
N ASP A 792 20.09 -31.31 11.21
CA ASP A 792 19.92 -30.58 12.47
C ASP A 792 18.77 -29.58 12.47
N SER A 793 18.34 -29.12 11.28
CA SER A 793 17.22 -28.19 11.12
C SER A 793 15.85 -28.86 10.91
N LEU A 794 15.77 -30.20 10.94
CA LEU A 794 14.51 -30.94 10.85
C LEU A 794 14.08 -31.48 12.21
N SER A 795 12.86 -31.16 12.62
CA SER A 795 12.23 -31.78 13.80
C SER A 795 11.80 -33.23 13.51
N GLN A 796 11.63 -34.04 14.56
CA GLN A 796 11.20 -35.44 14.43
C GLN A 796 9.87 -35.59 13.68
N GLU A 797 8.94 -34.64 13.86
CA GLU A 797 7.67 -34.63 13.12
C GLU A 797 7.88 -34.38 11.62
N GLU A 798 8.78 -33.46 11.25
CA GLU A 798 9.08 -33.17 9.86
C GLU A 798 9.77 -34.36 9.17
N LYS A 799 10.68 -35.02 9.88
CA LYS A 799 11.28 -36.28 9.42
C LYS A 799 10.20 -37.36 9.21
N ALA A 800 9.31 -37.53 10.18
CA ALA A 800 8.19 -38.47 10.08
C ALA A 800 7.22 -38.14 8.92
N ARG A 801 7.10 -36.86 8.54
CA ARG A 801 6.29 -36.40 7.40
C ARG A 801 7.03 -36.41 6.05
N GLY A 802 8.27 -36.90 6.02
CA GLY A 802 9.05 -37.06 4.80
C GLY A 802 9.75 -35.79 4.31
N TYR A 803 9.98 -34.79 5.16
CA TYR A 803 10.78 -33.63 4.79
C TYR A 803 12.29 -33.95 4.82
N ILE A 804 13.00 -33.41 3.85
CA ILE A 804 14.46 -33.56 3.68
C ILE A 804 15.11 -32.18 3.48
N LEU A 805 16.41 -32.08 3.71
CA LEU A 805 17.21 -30.89 3.41
C LEU A 805 17.93 -31.10 2.08
N ALA A 806 17.48 -30.47 1.01
CA ALA A 806 18.03 -30.68 -0.34
C ALA A 806 19.54 -30.43 -0.43
N CYS A 807 20.10 -29.55 0.42
CA CYS A 807 21.54 -29.28 0.44
C CYS A 807 22.40 -30.36 1.10
N GLN A 808 21.78 -31.33 1.79
CA GLN A 808 22.46 -32.45 2.44
C GLN A 808 21.95 -33.81 1.92
N ALA A 809 20.82 -33.85 1.22
CA ALA A 809 20.23 -35.08 0.72
C ALA A 809 21.01 -35.65 -0.45
N LEU A 810 21.62 -36.82 -0.23
CA LEU A 810 22.26 -37.68 -1.23
C LEU A 810 21.27 -38.77 -1.62
N ALA A 811 21.01 -38.96 -2.91
CA ALA A 811 20.06 -39.98 -3.37
C ALA A 811 20.67 -41.39 -3.31
N GLU A 812 19.88 -42.37 -2.88
CA GLU A 812 20.26 -43.81 -2.93
C GLU A 812 19.56 -44.55 -4.07
N SER A 813 18.54 -43.93 -4.67
CA SER A 813 17.72 -44.46 -5.76
C SER A 813 17.13 -43.30 -6.58
N ASP A 814 16.23 -43.60 -7.51
CA ASP A 814 15.34 -42.57 -8.06
C ASP A 814 14.53 -41.92 -6.94
N VAL A 815 14.43 -40.60 -6.98
CA VAL A 815 13.74 -39.77 -5.97
C VAL A 815 12.85 -38.74 -6.63
N VAL A 816 11.71 -38.45 -5.99
CA VAL A 816 10.77 -37.40 -6.42
C VAL A 816 10.61 -36.42 -5.26
N VAL A 817 10.77 -35.13 -5.53
CA VAL A 817 10.68 -34.05 -4.53
C VAL A 817 9.64 -33.00 -4.94
N GLU A 818 8.97 -32.43 -3.94
CA GLU A 818 7.97 -31.36 -4.07
C GLU A 818 8.66 -30.01 -4.31
N SER A 819 9.18 -29.76 -5.52
CA SER A 819 9.78 -28.49 -5.93
C SER A 819 9.72 -28.21 -7.42
#